data_AF-A0A9C9N675-F1
#
_entry.id   AF-A0A9C9N675-F1
#
_cell.length_a   1.000
_cell.length_b   1.000
_cell.length_c   1.000
_cell.angle_alpha   90.00
_cell.angle_beta   90.00
_cell.angle_gamma   90.00
#
_symmetry.space_group_name_H-M   'P 1'
#
loop_
_entity.id
_entity.type
_entity.pdbx_description
1 polymer ?
#
loop_
_entity_poly.entity_id
_entity_poly.type
_entity_poly.pdbx_seq_one_letter_code
_entity_poly.pdbx_strand_id
1 'polypeptide(L)'
;MEGMRMINLNRWMVWLIVACIVLNGSLTLVEAAAASPQSDINLLWSNEREIVLEFTLDGFDVEAIPYQGHVYHRLVVAGMAQSDVPGTLQVPTRGTLLGVPTLQGLSIQVLESDYQILTDDCLFPVPETGSLVANPERAVKTDQGCHQASDESPRSLPGSLVEASPTGYLRDQAVARLQFYPVQRDPATNTLRLYQRVLARVTWDPSPAPDVNRGRWVSPAYEATLSNALLNYQALDRPQMEQVPYEMPAADISAVKLVSDTLKIGVIEDGLYELTYDDLTSAGLDLDSALPQTIKIHHQGTELPIYVPGEEDGVFDPTDVVLFYGQAITSVYTTENIYWLTIGEEHGQRMSVRPVPPAGAETPVHFPVLLHLEEDTYYWRTMPNGEGQDHYFWGDRLSPSTNDMPDHRVYSFTLNHISTDSSILATVRVRLKGFTSREHRTQIYLNGNQIDDQQWSGRDNYEHEIPVSHYYLTDGNNTLRVQTVDTGAAADQLLVNWIEIEYWDTYIAEFDELYFAPPTTGTFQFEVDGFGQNDVQLFEVSYPSDVSMLTDSVVFPTGTGYKLEFQDTGSSNTRYLALTPNQYKSPARIELDSPSSWKSPQNRADYILITHEDFHSTALTLADHRRAEGLDVAVVQVQDIYDEFNFGVFNPGALRDFLSYAYHHWFPPAPTYVVLLGDACQDYRDTLDSGSINYVPTHVIESELDGQSPSDNWFVAVSGEDILPDMLIGRLSARSNSEAARIVNKIIHYDQSPPDESWNKNVLLVADDDASVFELTSEQLADRLPYYYTVTKVYASAYPPSDPALDISAAINQGSILVNYTGHGGLQWWGQWNNNSEFIFEASDITALTNTHRLPVVTAGNCRNGLFSLYRNWSSVAELFQRLENRGAVAVWASSSVSYPASHQILLREFYEAIFQHDQYSLGASTTAAKINTLGYYDLWGEVVETFILFGDPATQLGIPTNYPYVKSSIPADRDHQVPIDQDIQIVFSKPMITSTVELGGPGTLALPFTSTWSAKNTILSYAHPNFEHGRILTFTISGQDRPGNVLGDGPVPSTWTFTVTNDNVPPNAVIGIEGGQLVNVPVTAQVVITFTEPVRTEATAYSIEPPITGFLLWDVEGQIARFRHADFQGEETYTFTLHTAQDLAGNLLVEPLALTFTTQEVNRIYLPLILRNNEEWLAHPTVELGPRSE
;
A
#
# COMPACT_ATOMS: atom_id res chain seq x y z
N MET A 1 -15.07 -75.23 -12.34
CA MET A 1 -14.65 -74.99 -13.72
C MET A 1 -14.21 -73.53 -13.76
N GLU A 2 -13.04 -73.27 -13.19
CA GLU A 2 -11.72 -73.22 -13.85
C GLU A 2 -11.49 -71.83 -14.45
N GLY A 3 -10.53 -71.11 -13.87
CA GLY A 3 -10.24 -69.71 -14.17
C GLY A 3 -9.98 -68.84 -12.95
N MET A 4 -9.61 -69.43 -11.80
CA MET A 4 -9.23 -68.72 -10.57
C MET A 4 -7.98 -69.39 -10.02
N ARG A 5 -6.79 -68.89 -10.39
CA ARG A 5 -5.49 -69.06 -9.71
C ARG A 5 -4.35 -68.41 -10.50
N MET A 6 -3.48 -67.74 -9.74
CA MET A 6 -2.20 -67.10 -10.11
C MET A 6 -2.30 -65.67 -10.63
N ILE A 7 -2.14 -64.70 -9.71
CA ILE A 7 -0.92 -63.90 -9.58
C ILE A 7 -0.87 -63.26 -8.18
N ASN A 8 0.11 -63.75 -7.43
CA ASN A 8 0.94 -63.09 -6.41
C ASN A 8 0.34 -62.69 -5.05
N LEU A 9 0.39 -63.69 -4.16
CA LEU A 9 1.01 -63.59 -2.84
C LEU A 9 2.16 -62.56 -2.82
N ASN A 10 1.94 -61.36 -2.29
CA ASN A 10 3.02 -60.54 -1.70
C ASN A 10 2.54 -59.39 -0.79
N ARG A 11 1.40 -59.54 -0.08
CA ARG A 11 0.88 -58.48 0.81
C ARG A 11 0.77 -58.84 2.29
N TRP A 12 1.17 -60.05 2.68
CA TRP A 12 1.05 -60.54 4.06
C TRP A 12 2.39 -60.85 4.75
N MET A 13 3.52 -60.48 4.14
CA MET A 13 4.86 -60.61 4.73
C MET A 13 5.55 -59.25 5.00
N VAL A 14 4.88 -58.14 4.67
CA VAL A 14 5.37 -56.77 4.93
C VAL A 14 4.86 -56.23 6.28
N TRP A 15 3.79 -56.82 6.84
CA TRP A 15 3.19 -56.38 8.11
C TRP A 15 3.78 -57.04 9.37
N LEU A 16 4.85 -57.84 9.25
CA LEU A 16 5.53 -58.49 10.38
C LEU A 16 7.04 -58.16 10.49
N ILE A 17 7.56 -57.30 9.60
CA ILE A 17 8.93 -56.76 9.67
C ILE A 17 8.94 -55.27 10.05
N VAL A 18 7.81 -54.55 9.89
CA VAL A 18 7.70 -53.14 10.32
C VAL A 18 7.37 -53.00 11.82
N ALA A 19 6.94 -54.08 12.49
CA ALA A 19 6.61 -54.08 13.93
C ALA A 19 7.80 -54.44 14.86
N CYS A 20 9.00 -54.69 14.33
CA CYS A 20 10.19 -55.06 15.12
C CYS A 20 11.37 -54.08 15.01
N ILE A 21 11.20 -52.93 14.36
CA ILE A 21 12.19 -51.82 14.38
C ILE A 21 11.56 -50.64 15.16
N VAL A 22 11.09 -50.94 16.38
CA VAL A 22 10.57 -49.95 17.35
C VAL A 22 11.30 -50.07 18.71
N LEU A 23 12.36 -50.88 18.82
CA LEU A 23 13.12 -51.03 20.06
C LEU A 23 14.63 -51.07 19.78
N ASN A 24 15.33 -50.05 20.27
CA ASN A 24 16.79 -49.81 20.29
C ASN A 24 17.35 -48.94 19.15
N GLY A 25 17.48 -47.64 19.46
CA GLY A 25 18.19 -46.67 18.64
C GLY A 25 17.99 -45.25 19.16
N SER A 26 18.16 -45.01 20.46
CA SER A 26 18.19 -43.67 21.03
C SER A 26 19.49 -42.98 20.62
N LEU A 27 19.51 -42.42 19.41
CA LEU A 27 20.41 -41.33 19.04
C LEU A 27 19.63 -40.05 19.25
N THR A 28 19.80 -39.45 20.42
CA THR A 28 19.46 -38.05 20.65
C THR A 28 20.38 -37.21 19.77
N LEU A 29 19.96 -36.93 18.54
CA LEU A 29 20.37 -35.72 17.86
C LEU A 29 19.70 -34.57 18.61
N VAL A 30 20.47 -33.93 19.48
CA VAL A 30 20.19 -32.54 19.85
C VAL A 30 20.49 -31.75 18.59
N GLU A 31 19.51 -31.65 17.68
CA GLU A 31 19.44 -30.48 16.80
C GLU A 31 19.11 -29.32 17.74
N ALA A 32 20.12 -28.53 18.09
CA ALA A 32 19.86 -27.16 18.43
C ALA A 32 19.06 -26.60 17.25
N ALA A 33 17.82 -26.19 17.50
CA ALA A 33 17.04 -25.47 16.51
C ALA A 33 17.89 -24.26 16.09
N ALA A 34 18.50 -24.33 14.92
CA ALA A 34 19.22 -23.20 14.37
C ALA A 34 18.17 -22.08 14.21
N ALA A 35 18.43 -20.93 14.81
CA ALA A 35 17.55 -19.78 14.68
C ALA A 35 17.34 -19.48 13.19
N SER A 36 16.08 -19.25 12.78
CA SER A 36 15.77 -18.89 11.40
C SER A 36 16.54 -17.63 10.99
N PRO A 37 17.02 -17.53 9.75
CA PRO A 37 17.73 -16.35 9.27
C PRO A 37 16.94 -15.06 9.48
N GLN A 38 17.55 -14.06 10.13
CA GLN A 38 16.93 -12.76 10.40
C GLN A 38 17.76 -11.61 9.85
N SER A 39 17.07 -10.50 9.56
CA SER A 39 17.66 -9.21 9.24
C SER A 39 17.14 -8.13 10.18
N ASP A 40 18.00 -7.17 10.53
CA ASP A 40 17.65 -6.05 11.39
C ASP A 40 18.24 -4.73 10.87
N ILE A 41 17.56 -3.62 11.18
CA ILE A 41 18.05 -2.26 10.95
C ILE A 41 18.01 -1.52 12.28
N ASN A 42 19.19 -1.12 12.79
CA ASN A 42 19.35 -0.47 14.08
C ASN A 42 19.77 0.99 13.92
N LEU A 43 19.09 1.88 14.62
CA LEU A 43 19.49 3.27 14.77
C LEU A 43 20.65 3.36 15.77
N LEU A 44 21.86 3.64 15.27
CA LEU A 44 23.02 3.82 16.15
C LEU A 44 23.10 5.24 16.69
N TRP A 45 22.73 6.22 15.87
CA TRP A 45 22.85 7.63 16.23
C TRP A 45 21.99 8.52 15.32
N SER A 46 21.47 9.62 15.87
CA SER A 46 20.63 10.60 15.16
C SER A 46 20.82 12.00 15.75
N ASN A 47 20.81 13.02 14.89
CA ASN A 47 20.68 14.44 15.28
C ASN A 47 19.91 15.22 14.21
N GLU A 48 19.90 16.56 14.30
CA GLU A 48 19.19 17.45 13.36
C GLU A 48 19.71 17.43 11.90
N ARG A 49 20.84 16.77 11.60
CA ARG A 49 21.52 16.81 10.28
C ARG A 49 21.82 15.44 9.69
N GLU A 50 21.97 14.43 10.53
CA GLU A 50 22.36 13.10 10.09
C GLU A 50 21.83 11.99 11.00
N ILE A 51 21.66 10.82 10.39
CA ILE A 51 21.33 9.55 11.01
C ILE A 51 22.38 8.52 10.59
N VAL A 52 22.83 7.70 11.55
CA VAL A 52 23.69 6.55 11.29
C VAL A 52 22.94 5.27 11.68
N LEU A 53 22.85 4.36 10.72
CA LEU A 53 22.08 3.12 10.80
C LEU A 53 22.97 1.92 10.49
N GLU A 54 22.69 0.81 11.14
CA GLU A 54 23.35 -0.46 10.90
C GLU A 54 22.32 -1.49 10.44
N PHE A 55 22.55 -2.08 9.26
CA PHE A 55 21.87 -3.27 8.80
C PHE A 55 22.70 -4.52 9.15
N THR A 56 22.05 -5.56 9.67
CA THR A 56 22.66 -6.87 9.92
C THR A 56 21.85 -8.00 9.29
N LEU A 57 22.54 -9.06 8.87
CA LEU A 57 21.95 -10.25 8.26
C LEU A 57 22.69 -11.52 8.72
N ASP A 58 21.96 -12.40 9.40
CA ASP A 58 22.53 -13.54 10.12
C ASP A 58 22.54 -14.86 9.30
N GLY A 59 21.90 -14.88 8.13
CA GLY A 59 21.88 -16.04 7.22
C GLY A 59 20.86 -15.91 6.09
N PHE A 60 20.58 -17.00 5.39
CA PHE A 60 19.50 -17.12 4.40
C PHE A 60 19.13 -18.59 4.19
N ASP A 61 17.89 -18.84 3.78
CA ASP A 61 17.43 -20.11 3.22
C ASP A 61 17.52 -20.09 1.69
N VAL A 62 17.59 -21.27 1.07
CA VAL A 62 17.62 -21.41 -0.39
C VAL A 62 16.43 -22.24 -0.84
N GLU A 63 15.61 -21.65 -1.70
CA GLU A 63 14.49 -22.31 -2.35
C GLU A 63 14.89 -22.72 -3.77
N ALA A 64 14.64 -23.98 -4.13
CA ALA A 64 14.88 -24.50 -5.47
C ALA A 64 13.64 -24.31 -6.35
N ILE A 65 13.76 -23.52 -7.42
CA ILE A 65 12.67 -23.20 -8.34
C ILE A 65 12.88 -23.95 -9.66
N PRO A 66 12.13 -25.03 -9.94
CA PRO A 66 12.18 -25.70 -11.23
C PRO A 66 11.50 -24.85 -12.31
N TYR A 67 12.25 -24.34 -13.28
CA TYR A 67 11.71 -23.52 -14.37
C TYR A 67 12.39 -23.85 -15.71
N GLN A 68 11.58 -24.08 -16.75
CA GLN A 68 12.03 -24.41 -18.13
C GLN A 68 13.14 -25.49 -18.24
N GLY A 69 13.11 -26.49 -17.36
CA GLY A 69 14.09 -27.59 -17.37
C GLY A 69 15.41 -27.30 -16.63
N HIS A 70 15.52 -26.15 -15.96
CA HIS A 70 16.59 -25.80 -15.04
C HIS A 70 16.05 -25.69 -13.61
N VAL A 71 16.93 -25.83 -12.62
CA VAL A 71 16.63 -25.52 -11.21
C VAL A 71 17.37 -24.23 -10.89
N TYR A 72 16.59 -23.18 -10.64
CA TYR A 72 17.10 -21.91 -10.15
C TYR A 72 17.08 -21.91 -8.61
N HIS A 73 17.84 -20.99 -8.02
CA HIS A 73 17.85 -20.76 -6.58
C HIS A 73 17.26 -19.40 -6.25
N ARG A 74 16.43 -19.34 -5.21
CA ARG A 74 15.95 -18.08 -4.62
C ARG A 74 16.42 -18.03 -3.18
N LEU A 75 17.14 -16.96 -2.84
CA LEU A 75 17.55 -16.72 -1.45
C LEU A 75 16.35 -16.15 -0.70
N VAL A 76 16.03 -16.72 0.45
CA VAL A 76 14.89 -16.30 1.28
C VAL A 76 15.41 -15.93 2.66
N VAL A 77 15.04 -14.75 3.14
CA VAL A 77 15.37 -14.28 4.50
C VAL A 77 14.08 -13.82 5.15
N ALA A 78 13.83 -14.26 6.39
CA ALA A 78 12.65 -13.85 7.12
C ALA A 78 12.63 -12.32 7.29
N GLY A 79 11.48 -11.70 6.98
CA GLY A 79 11.31 -10.25 7.06
C GLY A 79 11.96 -9.47 5.92
N MET A 80 12.43 -10.11 4.84
CA MET A 80 12.91 -9.39 3.65
C MET A 80 11.92 -9.52 2.49
N ALA A 81 11.81 -8.46 1.71
CA ALA A 81 11.14 -8.42 0.41
C ALA A 81 11.99 -9.14 -0.64
N GLN A 82 11.41 -9.48 -1.79
CA GLN A 82 12.17 -9.90 -2.98
C GLN A 82 12.18 -8.76 -4.00
N SER A 83 13.31 -8.52 -4.64
CA SER A 83 13.33 -7.64 -5.82
C SER A 83 12.58 -8.27 -6.97
N ASP A 84 12.00 -7.41 -7.79
CA ASP A 84 11.02 -7.73 -8.82
C ASP A 84 11.14 -6.78 -10.03
N VAL A 85 12.30 -6.11 -10.18
CA VAL A 85 12.60 -5.33 -11.38
C VAL A 85 12.82 -6.29 -12.56
N PRO A 86 11.95 -6.29 -13.59
CA PRO A 86 12.04 -7.22 -14.70
C PRO A 86 13.42 -7.28 -15.36
N GLY A 87 13.90 -8.49 -15.67
CA GLY A 87 15.21 -8.69 -16.29
C GLY A 87 16.41 -8.59 -15.35
N THR A 88 16.20 -8.32 -14.06
CA THR A 88 17.25 -8.36 -13.01
C THR A 88 17.24 -9.69 -12.24
N LEU A 89 18.16 -9.87 -11.29
CA LEU A 89 18.11 -11.00 -10.37
C LEU A 89 17.10 -10.73 -9.25
N GLN A 90 16.31 -11.74 -8.91
CA GLN A 90 15.47 -11.70 -7.73
C GLN A 90 16.34 -11.93 -6.49
N VAL A 91 16.47 -10.89 -5.66
CA VAL A 91 17.30 -10.89 -4.45
C VAL A 91 16.52 -10.35 -3.25
N PRO A 92 16.84 -10.82 -2.02
CA PRO A 92 16.30 -10.25 -0.79
C PRO A 92 16.63 -8.76 -0.64
N THR A 93 15.64 -7.94 -0.31
CA THR A 93 15.79 -6.51 -0.01
C THR A 93 15.08 -6.14 1.30
N ARG A 94 15.57 -5.11 1.99
CA ARG A 94 14.97 -4.65 3.26
C ARG A 94 14.89 -3.14 3.29
N GLY A 95 13.66 -2.62 3.37
CA GLY A 95 13.38 -1.20 3.50
C GLY A 95 12.93 -0.79 4.92
N THR A 96 13.04 0.50 5.22
CA THR A 96 12.41 1.15 6.37
C THR A 96 12.14 2.63 6.09
N LEU A 97 11.22 3.24 6.85
CA LEU A 97 10.93 4.67 6.77
C LEU A 97 11.65 5.43 7.90
N LEU A 98 12.17 6.60 7.53
CA LEU A 98 12.84 7.55 8.42
C LEU A 98 12.08 8.87 8.39
N GLY A 99 11.79 9.43 9.56
CA GLY A 99 11.41 10.83 9.67
C GLY A 99 12.63 11.71 9.43
N VAL A 100 12.50 12.67 8.53
CA VAL A 100 13.54 13.66 8.24
C VAL A 100 12.98 15.08 8.40
N PRO A 101 13.79 16.09 8.72
CA PRO A 101 13.30 17.47 8.82
C PRO A 101 13.09 18.13 7.45
N THR A 102 13.54 17.53 6.34
CA THR A 102 13.26 18.01 4.99
C THR A 102 13.53 16.90 3.99
N LEU A 103 12.83 16.92 2.85
CA LEU A 103 13.12 16.04 1.72
C LEU A 103 14.28 16.57 0.84
N GLN A 104 14.74 17.80 1.08
CA GLN A 104 15.83 18.42 0.32
C GLN A 104 17.22 18.00 0.81
N GLY A 105 18.15 17.82 -0.13
CA GLY A 105 19.55 17.50 0.19
C GLY A 105 19.78 16.09 0.74
N LEU A 106 18.80 15.18 0.62
CA LEU A 106 18.92 13.81 1.09
C LEU A 106 20.12 13.13 0.40
N SER A 107 21.06 12.62 1.20
CA SER A 107 22.25 11.91 0.71
C SER A 107 22.56 10.70 1.58
N ILE A 108 23.13 9.66 0.98
CA ILE A 108 23.46 8.41 1.65
C ILE A 108 24.92 8.03 1.41
N GLN A 109 25.60 7.60 2.46
CA GLN A 109 26.98 7.13 2.42
C GLN A 109 27.12 5.81 3.18
N VAL A 110 27.66 4.78 2.52
CA VAL A 110 28.13 3.57 3.22
C VAL A 110 29.44 3.90 3.93
N LEU A 111 29.47 3.75 5.25
CA LEU A 111 30.64 3.98 6.08
C LEU A 111 31.49 2.70 6.18
N GLU A 112 30.85 1.57 6.45
CA GLU A 112 31.47 0.26 6.60
C GLU A 112 30.55 -0.84 6.05
N SER A 113 31.12 -1.95 5.59
CA SER A 113 30.34 -3.10 5.12
C SER A 113 31.14 -4.39 5.17
N ASP A 114 30.55 -5.45 5.71
CA ASP A 114 31.13 -6.79 5.77
C ASP A 114 30.32 -7.75 4.90
N TYR A 115 30.99 -8.55 4.08
CA TYR A 115 30.32 -9.50 3.20
C TYR A 115 31.05 -10.84 3.11
N GLN A 116 30.29 -11.90 2.82
CA GLN A 116 30.81 -13.18 2.38
C GLN A 116 30.56 -13.38 0.88
N ILE A 117 31.41 -14.19 0.25
CA ILE A 117 31.25 -14.56 -1.16
C ILE A 117 30.48 -15.89 -1.22
N LEU A 118 29.38 -15.89 -1.95
CA LEU A 118 28.63 -17.10 -2.27
C LEU A 118 28.95 -17.51 -3.71
N THR A 119 29.08 -18.83 -3.90
CA THR A 119 29.20 -19.47 -5.21
C THR A 119 27.84 -20.03 -5.55
N ASP A 120 27.01 -19.24 -6.24
CA ASP A 120 25.74 -19.71 -6.79
C ASP A 120 25.65 -19.26 -8.25
N ASP A 121 25.52 -20.24 -9.12
CA ASP A 121 25.59 -20.08 -10.57
C ASP A 121 24.20 -19.95 -11.21
N CYS A 122 23.08 -20.03 -10.45
CA CYS A 122 21.74 -20.01 -11.04
C CYS A 122 20.67 -19.35 -10.16
N LEU A 123 20.89 -18.11 -9.70
CA LEU A 123 19.82 -17.34 -9.05
C LEU A 123 18.63 -17.11 -9.98
N PHE A 124 17.42 -17.13 -9.42
CA PHE A 124 16.19 -16.92 -10.16
C PHE A 124 16.14 -15.47 -10.70
N PRO A 125 15.96 -15.27 -12.01
CA PRO A 125 15.76 -13.95 -12.59
C PRO A 125 14.33 -13.48 -12.34
N VAL A 126 14.14 -12.16 -12.26
CA VAL A 126 12.82 -11.58 -12.27
C VAL A 126 12.19 -11.73 -13.67
N PRO A 127 10.97 -12.28 -13.79
CA PRO A 127 10.24 -12.39 -15.05
C PRO A 127 10.05 -11.05 -15.78
N GLU A 128 10.08 -11.04 -17.12
CA GLU A 128 9.62 -9.90 -17.94
C GLU A 128 8.10 -9.95 -18.10
N THR A 129 7.38 -8.89 -17.71
CA THR A 129 5.91 -8.82 -17.82
C THR A 129 5.43 -8.94 -19.28
N GLY A 130 5.14 -10.16 -19.71
CA GLY A 130 4.42 -10.45 -20.94
C GLY A 130 2.94 -10.71 -20.66
N SER A 131 2.07 -9.82 -21.16
CA SER A 131 0.60 -9.96 -21.29
C SER A 131 -0.08 -10.98 -20.35
N LEU A 132 -0.25 -10.57 -19.10
CA LEU A 132 -0.83 -11.35 -18.02
C LEU A 132 -2.37 -11.38 -18.10
N VAL A 133 -2.92 -12.17 -19.01
CA VAL A 133 -4.35 -12.59 -18.94
C VAL A 133 -4.47 -14.12 -18.82
N ALA A 134 -3.36 -14.85 -18.96
CA ALA A 134 -3.32 -16.28 -18.75
C ALA A 134 -2.00 -16.68 -18.09
N ASN A 135 -2.03 -16.75 -16.76
CA ASN A 135 -1.01 -17.38 -15.93
C ASN A 135 0.28 -16.54 -15.67
N PRO A 136 0.51 -16.03 -14.44
CA PRO A 136 1.71 -15.28 -14.08
C PRO A 136 3.02 -16.05 -14.20
N GLU A 137 2.96 -17.37 -14.38
CA GLU A 137 4.16 -18.19 -14.60
C GLU A 137 4.69 -18.21 -16.05
N ARG A 138 3.99 -17.59 -17.02
CA ARG A 138 4.26 -17.84 -18.46
C ARG A 138 4.92 -16.73 -19.27
N ALA A 139 5.47 -15.70 -18.65
CA ALA A 139 6.32 -14.75 -19.35
C ALA A 139 7.62 -14.52 -18.58
N VAL A 140 8.55 -15.46 -18.65
CA VAL A 140 9.98 -15.12 -18.51
C VAL A 140 10.55 -15.16 -19.91
N LYS A 141 10.76 -13.99 -20.53
CA LYS A 141 11.71 -13.89 -21.65
C LYS A 141 13.11 -13.94 -21.05
N THR A 142 13.61 -15.14 -20.77
CA THR A 142 15.03 -15.33 -20.50
C THR A 142 15.66 -16.00 -21.70
N ASP A 143 16.58 -15.28 -22.31
CA ASP A 143 17.59 -15.85 -23.18
C ASP A 143 18.31 -17.00 -22.42
N GLN A 144 18.33 -18.16 -23.05
CA GLN A 144 19.03 -19.41 -22.76
C GLN A 144 19.94 -19.50 -21.49
N GLY A 145 19.46 -20.20 -20.46
CA GLY A 145 20.28 -20.88 -19.43
C GLY A 145 20.80 -20.00 -18.27
N CYS A 146 21.29 -20.66 -17.20
CA CYS A 146 21.81 -20.04 -15.95
C CYS A 146 22.96 -19.00 -16.14
N HIS A 147 23.33 -18.62 -17.37
CA HIS A 147 24.53 -17.84 -17.63
C HIS A 147 24.44 -16.88 -18.83
N GLN A 148 23.36 -16.10 -19.05
CA GLN A 148 23.45 -14.88 -19.88
C GLN A 148 22.51 -13.78 -19.37
N ALA A 149 22.98 -12.97 -18.42
CA ALA A 149 22.51 -11.58 -18.38
C ALA A 149 23.29 -10.87 -19.50
N SER A 150 22.60 -10.24 -20.44
CA SER A 150 23.16 -9.56 -21.61
C SER A 150 24.40 -8.72 -21.25
N ASP A 151 25.46 -8.88 -22.04
CA ASP A 151 26.82 -8.29 -21.96
C ASP A 151 26.91 -6.73 -21.90
N GLU A 152 25.84 -5.99 -21.58
CA GLU A 152 25.79 -4.54 -21.79
C GLU A 152 25.86 -3.63 -20.54
N SER A 153 26.17 -4.12 -19.33
CA SER A 153 26.47 -3.20 -18.21
C SER A 153 27.40 -3.76 -17.12
N PRO A 154 28.58 -3.15 -16.87
CA PRO A 154 29.54 -3.59 -15.85
C PRO A 154 29.17 -3.19 -14.41
N ARG A 155 27.89 -2.98 -14.10
CA ARG A 155 27.44 -2.61 -12.75
C ARG A 155 27.07 -3.87 -11.96
N SER A 156 27.42 -3.91 -10.67
CA SER A 156 26.79 -4.85 -9.75
C SER A 156 25.28 -4.64 -9.83
N LEU A 157 24.48 -5.69 -9.87
CA LEU A 157 23.02 -5.58 -9.79
C LEU A 157 22.63 -5.92 -8.34
N PRO A 158 21.81 -5.08 -7.66
CA PRO A 158 21.04 -3.91 -8.16
C PRO A 158 21.76 -2.55 -8.27
N GLY A 159 23.06 -2.43 -8.00
CA GLY A 159 23.86 -1.22 -8.35
C GLY A 159 24.28 -0.36 -7.18
N SER A 160 23.43 -0.28 -6.15
CA SER A 160 23.70 0.37 -4.87
C SER A 160 23.50 -0.64 -3.74
N LEU A 161 24.32 -0.57 -2.68
CA LEU A 161 24.15 -1.42 -1.48
C LEU A 161 23.03 -0.89 -0.56
N VAL A 162 22.87 0.43 -0.53
CA VAL A 162 21.83 1.14 0.22
C VAL A 162 21.42 2.39 -0.55
N GLU A 163 20.13 2.70 -0.57
CA GLU A 163 19.55 3.88 -1.23
C GLU A 163 18.65 4.63 -0.25
N ALA A 164 18.71 5.96 -0.26
CA ALA A 164 17.78 6.81 0.47
C ALA A 164 17.00 7.65 -0.54
N SER A 165 15.67 7.56 -0.53
CA SER A 165 14.79 8.28 -1.44
C SER A 165 13.75 9.09 -0.68
N PRO A 166 13.43 10.34 -1.11
CA PRO A 166 12.24 11.03 -0.63
C PRO A 166 11.01 10.16 -0.86
N THR A 167 10.16 10.02 0.14
CA THR A 167 8.90 9.25 0.02
C THR A 167 7.71 10.18 -0.01
N GLY A 168 7.69 11.21 0.83
CA GLY A 168 6.54 12.11 0.94
C GLY A 168 6.37 12.71 2.32
N TYR A 169 5.13 12.99 2.69
CA TYR A 169 4.76 13.45 4.02
C TYR A 169 3.74 12.51 4.65
N LEU A 170 3.97 12.17 5.93
CA LEU A 170 2.92 11.66 6.80
C LEU A 170 2.45 12.81 7.66
N ARG A 171 1.33 13.42 7.25
CA ARG A 171 0.79 14.64 7.83
C ARG A 171 1.79 15.78 7.78
N ASP A 172 2.33 16.16 8.93
CA ASP A 172 3.30 17.24 9.08
C ASP A 172 4.76 16.77 9.08
N GLN A 173 4.98 15.45 9.00
CA GLN A 173 6.30 14.82 9.08
C GLN A 173 6.80 14.42 7.69
N ALA A 174 7.91 15.00 7.24
CA ALA A 174 8.59 14.54 6.04
C ALA A 174 9.21 13.15 6.26
N VAL A 175 9.06 12.27 5.28
CA VAL A 175 9.49 10.87 5.37
C VAL A 175 10.36 10.51 4.17
N ALA A 176 11.46 9.82 4.46
CA ALA A 176 12.34 9.22 3.46
C ALA A 176 12.40 7.70 3.67
N ARG A 177 12.46 6.95 2.58
CA ARG A 177 12.70 5.50 2.63
C ARG A 177 14.18 5.23 2.52
N LEU A 178 14.66 4.28 3.32
CA LEU A 178 15.99 3.70 3.20
C LEU A 178 15.84 2.24 2.75
N GLN A 179 16.48 1.86 1.64
CA GLN A 179 16.41 0.52 1.05
C GLN A 179 17.79 -0.15 1.05
N PHE A 180 17.92 -1.33 1.65
CA PHE A 180 19.13 -2.16 1.62
C PHE A 180 19.01 -3.29 0.60
N TYR A 181 20.10 -3.52 -0.13
CA TYR A 181 20.24 -4.59 -1.12
C TYR A 181 21.46 -5.47 -0.78
N PRO A 182 21.36 -6.34 0.24
CA PRO A 182 22.51 -7.06 0.78
C PRO A 182 23.06 -8.17 -0.13
N VAL A 183 22.39 -8.51 -1.23
CA VAL A 183 22.92 -9.44 -2.23
C VAL A 183 23.31 -8.67 -3.47
N GLN A 184 24.60 -8.68 -3.80
CA GLN A 184 25.14 -8.02 -4.99
C GLN A 184 25.85 -9.05 -5.86
N ARG A 185 25.58 -9.06 -7.17
CA ARG A 185 26.36 -9.89 -8.11
C ARG A 185 27.54 -9.11 -8.66
N ASP A 186 28.71 -9.74 -8.68
CA ASP A 186 29.88 -9.26 -9.41
C ASP A 186 29.84 -9.83 -10.85
N PRO A 187 29.58 -9.01 -11.87
CA PRO A 187 29.46 -9.49 -13.24
C PRO A 187 30.80 -9.96 -13.83
N ALA A 188 31.95 -9.53 -13.29
CA ALA A 188 33.26 -9.90 -13.81
C ALA A 188 33.70 -11.30 -13.35
N THR A 189 33.31 -11.70 -12.14
CA THR A 189 33.68 -12.99 -11.53
C THR A 189 32.53 -13.99 -11.46
N ASN A 190 31.30 -13.56 -11.79
CA ASN A 190 30.08 -14.34 -11.61
C ASN A 190 29.88 -14.85 -10.18
N THR A 191 30.31 -14.08 -9.17
CA THR A 191 30.14 -14.44 -7.76
C THR A 191 29.13 -13.50 -7.10
N LEU A 192 28.44 -14.01 -6.07
CA LEU A 192 27.54 -13.20 -5.26
C LEU A 192 28.25 -12.74 -3.99
N ARG A 193 27.97 -11.51 -3.56
CA ARG A 193 28.37 -10.97 -2.26
C ARG A 193 27.13 -10.84 -1.40
N LEU A 194 27.11 -11.55 -0.29
CA LEU A 194 26.10 -11.39 0.75
C LEU A 194 26.67 -10.51 1.86
N TYR A 195 26.18 -9.28 1.93
CA TYR A 195 26.54 -8.32 2.96
C TYR A 195 25.81 -8.66 4.26
N GLN A 196 26.58 -9.11 5.25
CA GLN A 196 26.08 -9.48 6.58
C GLN A 196 25.99 -8.28 7.51
N ARG A 197 26.72 -7.21 7.20
CA ARG A 197 26.68 -5.95 7.96
C ARG A 197 26.88 -4.77 7.02
N VAL A 198 26.05 -3.74 7.15
CA VAL A 198 26.19 -2.48 6.42
C VAL A 198 25.94 -1.30 7.36
N LEU A 199 26.95 -0.45 7.52
CA LEU A 199 26.83 0.80 8.27
C LEU A 199 26.60 1.94 7.29
N ALA A 200 25.47 2.63 7.38
CA ALA A 200 25.05 3.67 6.47
C ALA A 200 24.78 4.99 7.21
N ARG A 201 25.20 6.11 6.60
CA ARG A 201 24.91 7.47 7.07
C ARG A 201 23.98 8.17 6.10
N VAL A 202 22.83 8.60 6.59
CA VAL A 202 21.88 9.45 5.87
C VAL A 202 22.08 10.90 6.34
N THR A 203 22.16 11.84 5.40
CA THR A 203 22.24 13.29 5.69
C THR A 203 21.19 14.05 4.89
N TRP A 204 20.89 15.28 5.29
CA TRP A 204 19.95 16.18 4.59
C TRP A 204 20.34 17.64 4.77
N ASP A 205 19.65 18.54 4.05
CA ASP A 205 19.86 19.97 4.22
C ASP A 205 19.35 20.45 5.61
N PRO A 206 20.11 21.28 6.34
CA PRO A 206 19.77 21.65 7.71
C PRO A 206 18.57 22.62 7.82
N SER A 207 18.00 23.07 6.70
CA SER A 207 16.86 23.99 6.71
C SER A 207 15.56 23.18 6.67
N PRO A 208 14.64 23.35 7.64
CA PRO A 208 13.33 22.73 7.54
C PRO A 208 12.62 23.20 6.27
N ALA A 209 11.84 22.32 5.64
CA ALA A 209 11.08 22.67 4.44
C ALA A 209 10.18 23.90 4.72
N PRO A 210 10.14 24.89 3.81
CA PRO A 210 9.45 26.17 4.06
C PRO A 210 7.92 26.07 4.15
N ASP A 211 7.29 24.98 3.71
CA ASP A 211 5.84 24.92 3.45
C ASP A 211 5.00 23.99 4.35
N VAL A 212 5.59 23.29 5.32
CA VAL A 212 4.81 22.43 6.21
C VAL A 212 4.54 23.16 7.53
N ASN A 213 3.27 23.40 7.82
CA ASN A 213 2.77 24.09 9.00
C ASN A 213 3.03 23.27 10.29
N ARG A 214 4.30 23.16 10.69
CA ARG A 214 4.73 22.50 11.93
C ARG A 214 4.15 23.25 13.12
N GLY A 215 3.12 22.71 13.75
CA GLY A 215 2.47 23.35 14.90
C GLY A 215 0.95 23.22 14.97
N ARG A 216 0.30 22.49 14.06
CA ARG A 216 -1.09 22.04 14.28
C ARG A 216 -1.07 20.82 15.20
N TRP A 217 -1.86 20.86 16.27
CA TRP A 217 -1.92 19.85 17.32
C TRP A 217 -1.96 18.41 16.77
N VAL A 218 -1.15 17.56 17.39
CA VAL A 218 -0.96 16.15 17.03
C VAL A 218 -2.23 15.35 17.37
N SER A 219 -2.78 14.62 16.40
CA SER A 219 -3.85 13.65 16.67
C SER A 219 -3.29 12.47 17.44
N PRO A 220 -3.74 12.18 18.69
CA PRO A 220 -3.22 11.05 19.45
C PRO A 220 -3.38 9.71 18.72
N ALA A 221 -4.47 9.54 17.98
CA ALA A 221 -4.75 8.31 17.24
C ALA A 221 -3.81 8.13 16.04
N TYR A 222 -3.49 9.21 15.32
CA TYR A 222 -2.54 9.14 14.20
C TYR A 222 -1.09 9.06 14.66
N GLU A 223 -0.76 9.66 15.82
CA GLU A 223 0.60 9.68 16.33
C GLU A 223 1.15 8.30 16.66
N ALA A 224 0.30 7.41 17.15
CA ALA A 224 0.67 6.01 17.33
C ALA A 224 1.07 5.36 15.99
N THR A 225 0.35 5.64 14.91
CA THR A 225 0.67 5.15 13.57
C THR A 225 2.02 5.68 13.09
N LEU A 226 2.28 6.98 13.29
CA LEU A 226 3.57 7.58 12.96
C LEU A 226 4.72 6.96 13.76
N SER A 227 4.52 6.76 15.06
CA SER A 227 5.53 6.17 15.95
C SER A 227 5.89 4.73 15.60
N ASN A 228 4.96 3.96 15.04
CA ASN A 228 5.20 2.59 14.64
C ASN A 228 5.78 2.49 13.22
N ALA A 229 5.52 3.48 12.36
CA ALA A 229 6.01 3.49 11.00
C ALA A 229 7.46 3.99 10.87
N LEU A 230 7.88 4.95 11.69
CA LEU A 230 9.18 5.60 11.57
C LEU A 230 10.22 5.02 12.54
N LEU A 231 11.32 4.48 11.99
CA LEU A 231 12.38 3.85 12.79
C LEU A 231 13.02 4.82 13.81
N ASN A 232 13.15 6.09 13.44
CA ASN A 232 13.77 7.13 14.26
C ASN A 232 12.76 8.07 14.94
N TYR A 233 11.49 7.66 15.08
CA TYR A 233 10.44 8.52 15.65
C TYR A 233 10.85 9.20 16.97
N GLN A 234 11.48 8.47 17.89
CA GLN A 234 11.90 8.98 19.20
C GLN A 234 12.98 10.08 19.11
N ALA A 235 13.70 10.16 17.99
CA ALA A 235 14.72 11.19 17.75
C ALA A 235 14.15 12.44 17.06
N LEU A 236 12.87 12.41 16.66
CA LEU A 236 12.19 13.53 16.04
C LEU A 236 11.75 14.55 17.11
N ASP A 237 11.87 15.83 16.78
CA ASP A 237 11.31 16.92 17.59
C ASP A 237 9.80 17.01 17.35
N ARG A 238 9.03 16.14 18.04
CA ARG A 238 7.56 16.10 17.98
C ARG A 238 6.97 16.91 19.16
N PRO A 239 5.95 17.76 18.94
CA PRO A 239 5.28 18.47 20.03
C PRO A 239 4.69 17.47 21.05
N GLN A 240 4.87 17.71 22.34
CA GLN A 240 4.30 16.84 23.37
C GLN A 240 2.77 16.95 23.41
N MET A 241 2.10 15.81 23.65
CA MET A 241 0.65 15.74 23.89
C MET A 241 0.28 16.55 25.15
N GLU A 242 -0.05 17.83 25.01
CA GLU A 242 -0.82 18.55 26.03
C GLU A 242 -2.29 18.50 25.65
N GLN A 243 -3.11 17.79 26.43
CA GLN A 243 -4.56 17.98 26.37
C GLN A 243 -4.86 19.39 26.86
N VAL A 244 -5.13 20.32 25.96
CA VAL A 244 -5.70 21.61 26.36
C VAL A 244 -7.21 21.39 26.50
N PRO A 245 -7.78 21.46 27.72
CA PRO A 245 -9.23 21.47 27.87
C PRO A 245 -9.74 22.79 27.29
N TYR A 246 -10.19 22.75 26.04
CA TYR A 246 -10.89 23.88 25.45
C TYR A 246 -12.39 23.63 25.56
N GLU A 247 -13.04 24.34 26.48
CA GLU A 247 -14.50 24.43 26.56
C GLU A 247 -15.01 25.33 25.42
N MET A 248 -15.28 24.74 24.25
CA MET A 248 -16.30 25.30 23.37
C MET A 248 -17.67 24.79 23.84
N PRO A 249 -18.73 25.62 23.78
CA PRO A 249 -20.08 25.08 23.86
C PRO A 249 -20.22 24.04 22.75
N ALA A 250 -20.83 22.90 23.05
CA ALA A 250 -21.27 21.91 22.07
C ALA A 250 -22.18 22.60 21.04
N ALA A 251 -21.60 23.19 20.01
CA ALA A 251 -22.29 23.57 18.81
C ALA A 251 -22.29 22.32 17.96
N ASP A 252 -23.47 21.82 17.64
CA ASP A 252 -23.65 20.85 16.58
C ASP A 252 -23.00 21.44 15.31
N ILE A 253 -21.81 20.94 14.93
CA ILE A 253 -21.08 21.35 13.72
C ILE A 253 -21.69 20.61 12.52
N SER A 254 -23.01 20.42 12.51
CA SER A 254 -23.76 20.41 11.26
C SER A 254 -23.54 21.78 10.63
N ALA A 255 -23.04 21.86 9.40
CA ALA A 255 -22.91 23.15 8.71
C ALA A 255 -24.18 23.97 8.96
N VAL A 256 -24.01 25.21 9.40
CA VAL A 256 -25.14 26.13 9.52
C VAL A 256 -25.73 26.24 8.13
N LYS A 257 -26.87 25.58 7.88
CA LYS A 257 -27.60 25.73 6.63
C LYS A 257 -28.03 27.19 6.55
N LEU A 258 -27.36 27.95 5.68
CA LEU A 258 -27.72 29.31 5.38
C LEU A 258 -28.95 29.28 4.48
N VAL A 259 -29.77 30.32 4.53
CA VAL A 259 -30.85 30.48 3.55
C VAL A 259 -30.23 31.10 2.30
N SER A 260 -30.46 30.48 1.14
CA SER A 260 -29.99 31.00 -0.15
C SER A 260 -31.11 31.68 -0.90
N ASP A 261 -30.78 32.79 -1.55
CA ASP A 261 -31.53 33.35 -2.68
C ASP A 261 -30.79 33.01 -4.00
N THR A 262 -30.16 31.84 -4.05
CA THR A 262 -29.30 31.40 -5.14
C THR A 262 -29.84 30.12 -5.76
N LEU A 263 -29.96 30.09 -7.09
CA LEU A 263 -30.36 28.90 -7.84
C LEU A 263 -29.17 28.27 -8.57
N LYS A 264 -29.14 26.95 -8.61
CA LYS A 264 -28.32 26.17 -9.55
C LYS A 264 -29.14 25.87 -10.80
N ILE A 265 -28.52 26.03 -11.96
CA ILE A 265 -29.11 25.83 -13.28
C ILE A 265 -28.28 24.80 -14.02
N GLY A 266 -28.88 23.67 -14.36
CA GLY A 266 -28.25 22.58 -15.10
C GLY A 266 -28.37 22.76 -16.61
N VAL A 267 -27.24 22.70 -17.32
CA VAL A 267 -27.11 22.91 -18.77
C VAL A 267 -26.41 21.70 -19.38
N ILE A 268 -26.97 21.11 -20.45
CA ILE A 268 -26.44 19.89 -21.10
C ILE A 268 -26.07 20.08 -22.58
N GLU A 269 -26.49 21.17 -23.19
CA GLU A 269 -26.23 21.52 -24.60
C GLU A 269 -25.74 22.97 -24.70
N ASP A 270 -24.94 23.26 -25.73
CA ASP A 270 -24.61 24.64 -26.11
C ASP A 270 -25.87 25.37 -26.62
N GLY A 271 -26.06 26.63 -26.25
CA GLY A 271 -27.15 27.44 -26.77
C GLY A 271 -27.51 28.65 -25.92
N LEU A 272 -28.49 29.42 -26.39
CA LEU A 272 -29.08 30.52 -25.63
C LEU A 272 -30.23 29.99 -24.77
N TYR A 273 -30.07 30.03 -23.46
CA TYR A 273 -31.05 29.52 -22.49
C TYR A 273 -31.97 30.62 -22.00
N GLU A 274 -33.26 30.27 -21.85
CA GLU A 274 -34.29 31.11 -21.27
C GLU A 274 -34.63 30.64 -19.85
N LEU A 275 -34.68 31.59 -18.91
CA LEU A 275 -35.25 31.41 -17.57
C LEU A 275 -36.46 32.33 -17.44
N THR A 276 -37.65 31.74 -17.33
CA THR A 276 -38.89 32.50 -17.19
C THR A 276 -39.17 32.86 -15.73
N TYR A 277 -40.05 33.84 -15.50
CA TYR A 277 -40.59 34.11 -14.16
C TYR A 277 -41.15 32.86 -13.46
N ASP A 278 -41.89 32.03 -14.20
CA ASP A 278 -42.51 30.82 -13.67
C ASP A 278 -41.45 29.77 -13.30
N ASP A 279 -40.35 29.68 -14.05
CA ASP A 279 -39.22 28.78 -13.72
C ASP A 279 -38.57 29.16 -12.39
N LEU A 280 -38.25 30.44 -12.23
CA LEU A 280 -37.56 30.96 -11.04
C LEU A 280 -38.45 30.86 -9.78
N THR A 281 -39.73 31.20 -9.89
CA THR A 281 -40.67 31.07 -8.77
C THR A 281 -40.99 29.61 -8.44
N SER A 282 -41.09 28.72 -9.43
CA SER A 282 -41.29 27.28 -9.21
C SER A 282 -40.09 26.61 -8.54
N ALA A 283 -38.88 27.11 -8.80
CA ALA A 283 -37.66 26.69 -8.10
C ALA A 283 -37.59 27.20 -6.65
N GLY A 284 -38.48 28.12 -6.25
CA GLY A 284 -38.62 28.61 -4.88
C GLY A 284 -38.01 29.99 -4.61
N LEU A 285 -37.62 30.73 -5.65
CA LEU A 285 -37.08 32.09 -5.51
C LEU A 285 -38.21 33.12 -5.30
N ASP A 286 -38.03 34.01 -4.31
CA ASP A 286 -38.95 35.13 -4.09
C ASP A 286 -38.60 36.31 -5.01
N LEU A 287 -39.49 36.62 -5.95
CA LEU A 287 -39.30 37.68 -6.94
C LEU A 287 -40.07 38.97 -6.61
N ASP A 288 -40.88 38.99 -5.54
CA ASP A 288 -41.75 40.14 -5.22
C ASP A 288 -40.96 41.44 -4.98
N SER A 289 -39.68 41.32 -4.59
CA SER A 289 -38.75 42.45 -4.40
C SER A 289 -37.49 42.38 -5.27
N ALA A 290 -37.45 41.45 -6.24
CA ALA A 290 -36.29 41.32 -7.13
C ALA A 290 -36.20 42.53 -8.07
N LEU A 291 -35.01 43.14 -8.14
CA LEU A 291 -34.71 44.12 -9.17
C LEU A 291 -34.11 43.39 -10.37
N PRO A 292 -34.72 43.45 -11.57
CA PRO A 292 -34.18 42.80 -12.77
C PRO A 292 -32.70 43.12 -12.99
N GLN A 293 -32.30 44.37 -12.71
CA GLN A 293 -30.95 44.86 -12.94
C GLN A 293 -29.88 44.18 -12.07
N THR A 294 -30.28 43.55 -10.95
CA THR A 294 -29.36 42.90 -10.01
C THR A 294 -29.29 41.38 -10.17
N ILE A 295 -30.01 40.83 -11.14
CA ILE A 295 -29.90 39.42 -11.53
C ILE A 295 -28.52 39.21 -12.18
N LYS A 296 -27.83 38.17 -11.72
CA LYS A 296 -26.53 37.72 -12.24
C LYS A 296 -26.56 36.22 -12.50
N ILE A 297 -25.83 35.79 -13.53
CA ILE A 297 -25.50 34.39 -13.79
C ILE A 297 -23.99 34.23 -13.66
N HIS A 298 -23.55 33.20 -12.95
CA HIS A 298 -22.13 32.87 -12.82
C HIS A 298 -21.86 31.45 -13.32
N HIS A 299 -20.70 31.26 -13.95
CA HIS A 299 -20.16 29.96 -14.32
C HIS A 299 -18.72 29.86 -13.82
N GLN A 300 -18.43 28.84 -13.01
CA GLN A 300 -17.11 28.62 -12.40
C GLN A 300 -16.53 29.88 -11.73
N GLY A 301 -17.38 30.62 -11.02
CA GLY A 301 -17.02 31.86 -10.31
C GLY A 301 -16.88 33.11 -11.20
N THR A 302 -17.08 33.00 -12.51
CA THR A 302 -17.06 34.13 -13.45
C THR A 302 -18.49 34.56 -13.76
N GLU A 303 -18.79 35.85 -13.59
CA GLU A 303 -20.06 36.43 -14.00
C GLU A 303 -20.18 36.43 -15.53
N LEU A 304 -21.33 36.03 -16.05
CA LEU A 304 -21.62 35.99 -17.49
C LEU A 304 -22.56 37.14 -17.90
N PRO A 305 -22.38 37.71 -19.10
CA PRO A 305 -23.32 38.67 -19.64
C PRO A 305 -24.68 38.02 -19.92
N ILE A 306 -25.75 38.60 -19.35
CA ILE A 306 -27.14 38.20 -19.61
C ILE A 306 -27.90 39.26 -20.40
N TYR A 307 -29.01 38.87 -21.01
CA TYR A 307 -29.98 39.80 -21.57
C TYR A 307 -31.33 39.59 -20.86
N VAL A 308 -31.93 40.69 -20.39
CA VAL A 308 -33.18 40.66 -19.61
C VAL A 308 -34.18 41.58 -20.31
N PRO A 309 -34.93 41.08 -21.30
CA PRO A 309 -35.96 41.87 -21.97
C PRO A 309 -37.01 42.33 -20.95
N GLY A 310 -37.35 43.63 -20.96
CA GLY A 310 -38.36 44.21 -20.06
C GLY A 310 -37.79 44.84 -18.78
N GLU A 311 -36.48 44.69 -18.52
CA GLU A 311 -35.84 45.22 -17.31
C GLU A 311 -35.94 46.75 -17.13
N GLU A 312 -36.38 47.51 -18.14
CA GLU A 312 -36.44 48.97 -18.11
C GLU A 312 -37.51 49.53 -17.15
N ASP A 313 -38.53 48.75 -16.81
CA ASP A 313 -39.58 49.20 -15.87
C ASP A 313 -39.22 48.97 -14.39
N GLY A 314 -38.15 48.21 -14.13
CA GLY A 314 -37.60 47.93 -12.81
C GLY A 314 -38.39 46.93 -11.97
N VAL A 315 -39.29 46.17 -12.59
CA VAL A 315 -40.02 45.06 -11.96
C VAL A 315 -39.67 43.79 -12.72
N PHE A 316 -39.44 42.67 -12.04
CA PHE A 316 -39.34 41.36 -12.71
C PHE A 316 -40.71 40.69 -12.63
N ASP A 317 -41.49 40.72 -13.72
CA ASP A 317 -42.86 40.26 -13.80
C ASP A 317 -43.03 39.04 -14.74
N PRO A 318 -44.22 38.43 -14.84
CA PRO A 318 -44.44 37.24 -15.67
C PRO A 318 -44.17 37.39 -17.18
N THR A 319 -43.88 38.60 -17.66
CA THR A 319 -43.48 38.85 -19.06
C THR A 319 -41.98 38.97 -19.25
N ASP A 320 -41.21 39.03 -18.16
CA ASP A 320 -39.75 39.10 -18.19
C ASP A 320 -39.11 37.71 -18.22
N VAL A 321 -37.94 37.66 -18.85
CA VAL A 321 -37.11 36.46 -18.92
C VAL A 321 -35.65 36.83 -18.74
N VAL A 322 -34.82 35.86 -18.35
CA VAL A 322 -33.37 36.00 -18.35
C VAL A 322 -32.81 35.12 -19.46
N LEU A 323 -32.08 35.72 -20.40
CA LEU A 323 -31.35 35.00 -21.44
C LEU A 323 -29.86 34.98 -21.14
N PHE A 324 -29.24 33.81 -21.23
CA PHE A 324 -27.79 33.66 -21.13
C PHE A 324 -27.30 32.56 -22.08
N TYR A 325 -26.05 32.66 -22.54
CA TYR A 325 -25.45 31.61 -23.35
C TYR A 325 -24.85 30.54 -22.44
N GLY A 326 -25.42 29.34 -22.50
CA GLY A 326 -24.94 28.17 -21.79
C GLY A 326 -24.11 27.27 -22.71
N GLN A 327 -23.12 26.60 -22.14
CA GLN A 327 -22.32 25.58 -22.80
C GLN A 327 -22.46 24.22 -22.10
N ALA A 328 -22.51 23.16 -22.88
CA ALA A 328 -22.29 21.80 -22.43
C ALA A 328 -20.91 21.66 -21.80
N ILE A 329 -20.76 20.69 -20.89
CA ILE A 329 -19.47 20.37 -20.26
C ILE A 329 -18.81 19.19 -20.96
N THR A 330 -17.51 19.29 -21.21
CA THR A 330 -16.68 18.13 -21.55
C THR A 330 -16.09 17.55 -20.27
N SER A 331 -16.68 16.45 -19.78
CA SER A 331 -16.25 15.80 -18.53
C SER A 331 -16.48 14.29 -18.59
N VAL A 332 -15.57 13.53 -17.98
CA VAL A 332 -15.71 12.07 -17.78
C VAL A 332 -16.69 11.72 -16.66
N TYR A 333 -17.07 12.71 -15.84
CA TYR A 333 -17.88 12.51 -14.63
C TYR A 333 -19.34 12.92 -14.78
N THR A 334 -19.65 13.90 -15.63
CA THR A 334 -21.01 14.43 -15.77
C THR A 334 -21.21 15.00 -17.17
N THR A 335 -22.43 14.95 -17.67
CA THR A 335 -22.87 15.63 -18.91
C THR A 335 -23.49 17.00 -18.64
N GLU A 336 -23.68 17.34 -17.37
CA GLU A 336 -24.39 18.53 -16.97
C GLU A 336 -23.44 19.55 -16.34
N ASN A 337 -23.46 20.74 -16.92
CA ASN A 337 -22.74 21.92 -16.47
C ASN A 337 -23.63 22.76 -15.55
N ILE A 338 -23.04 23.41 -14.55
CA ILE A 338 -23.79 24.14 -13.51
C ILE A 338 -23.52 25.63 -13.59
N TYR A 339 -24.61 26.39 -13.70
CA TYR A 339 -24.63 27.85 -13.66
C TYR A 339 -25.36 28.31 -12.40
N TRP A 340 -24.95 29.44 -11.85
CA TRP A 340 -25.49 29.96 -10.59
C TRP A 340 -26.20 31.29 -10.81
N LEU A 341 -27.50 31.36 -10.52
CA LEU A 341 -28.26 32.59 -10.52
C LEU A 341 -28.31 33.18 -9.11
N THR A 342 -27.94 34.45 -8.99
CA THR A 342 -28.05 35.22 -7.74
C THR A 342 -28.81 36.52 -7.98
N ILE A 343 -29.54 36.98 -6.97
CA ILE A 343 -30.15 38.32 -6.94
C ILE A 343 -29.45 39.13 -5.83
N GLY A 344 -28.65 40.11 -6.21
CA GLY A 344 -27.83 40.90 -5.28
C GLY A 344 -28.25 42.37 -5.15
N GLU A 345 -27.37 43.18 -4.56
CA GLU A 345 -27.49 44.65 -4.54
C GLU A 345 -26.77 45.32 -5.73
N GLU A 346 -25.81 44.63 -6.35
CA GLU A 346 -25.02 45.15 -7.46
C GLU A 346 -25.67 44.83 -8.80
N HIS A 347 -25.50 45.73 -9.78
CA HIS A 347 -25.91 45.48 -11.15
C HIS A 347 -25.19 44.25 -11.73
N GLY A 348 -25.95 43.42 -12.44
CA GLY A 348 -25.40 42.30 -13.19
C GLY A 348 -24.82 42.70 -14.55
N GLN A 349 -23.89 41.90 -15.05
CA GLN A 349 -23.30 42.06 -16.36
C GLN A 349 -24.36 41.83 -17.44
N ARG A 350 -24.41 42.74 -18.43
CA ARG A 350 -25.33 42.65 -19.57
C ARG A 350 -24.58 42.34 -20.85
N MET A 351 -25.22 41.62 -21.76
CA MET A 351 -24.72 41.43 -23.13
C MET A 351 -24.46 42.78 -23.77
N SER A 352 -23.33 42.89 -24.45
CA SER A 352 -23.00 44.12 -25.17
C SER A 352 -23.91 44.25 -26.41
N VAL A 353 -24.31 45.47 -26.77
CA VAL A 353 -25.16 45.71 -27.95
C VAL A 353 -24.32 46.37 -29.04
N ARG A 354 -24.23 45.73 -30.21
CA ARG A 354 -23.39 46.21 -31.31
C ARG A 354 -24.14 46.26 -32.65
N PRO A 355 -24.19 47.41 -33.33
CA PRO A 355 -24.84 47.51 -34.64
C PRO A 355 -23.98 46.90 -35.76
N VAL A 356 -24.60 46.13 -36.66
CA VAL A 356 -23.99 45.43 -37.81
C VAL A 356 -24.78 45.63 -39.11
N PRO A 357 -25.06 46.89 -39.52
CA PRO A 357 -25.88 47.14 -40.71
C PRO A 357 -25.22 46.58 -41.98
N PRO A 358 -26.02 46.07 -42.95
CA PRO A 358 -25.52 45.72 -44.27
C PRO A 358 -24.74 46.87 -44.92
N ALA A 359 -23.56 46.60 -45.46
CA ALA A 359 -22.68 47.62 -46.03
C ALA A 359 -21.90 47.18 -47.30
N GLY A 360 -22.20 45.99 -47.83
CA GLY A 360 -21.76 45.57 -49.17
C GLY A 360 -20.32 45.07 -49.30
N ALA A 361 -19.77 44.48 -48.24
CA ALA A 361 -18.57 43.64 -48.31
C ALA A 361 -18.81 42.37 -49.17
N GLU A 362 -17.78 41.53 -49.32
CA GLU A 362 -17.90 40.24 -50.00
C GLU A 362 -18.89 39.32 -49.27
N THR A 363 -19.81 38.70 -50.02
CA THR A 363 -20.80 37.75 -49.49
C THR A 363 -20.24 36.33 -49.54
N PRO A 364 -19.92 35.71 -48.40
CA PRO A 364 -19.48 34.33 -48.36
C PRO A 364 -20.69 33.40 -48.57
N VAL A 365 -20.46 32.28 -49.24
CA VAL A 365 -21.54 31.30 -49.54
C VAL A 365 -21.43 30.02 -48.73
N HIS A 366 -20.28 29.78 -48.08
CA HIS A 366 -20.05 28.62 -47.22
C HIS A 366 -19.13 28.96 -46.04
N PHE A 367 -19.11 28.10 -45.02
CA PHE A 367 -18.23 28.18 -43.85
C PHE A 367 -17.81 26.78 -43.37
N PRO A 368 -16.68 26.64 -42.67
CA PRO A 368 -16.22 25.35 -42.19
C PRO A 368 -17.01 24.90 -40.96
N VAL A 369 -17.34 23.60 -40.91
CA VAL A 369 -18.04 22.93 -39.82
C VAL A 369 -17.28 21.65 -39.46
N LEU A 370 -17.15 21.37 -38.17
CA LEU A 370 -16.65 20.09 -37.66
C LEU A 370 -17.84 19.33 -37.06
N LEU A 371 -18.20 18.21 -37.69
CA LEU A 371 -19.12 17.24 -37.11
C LEU A 371 -18.29 16.18 -36.37
N HIS A 372 -18.45 16.08 -35.06
CA HIS A 372 -17.89 15.03 -34.23
C HIS A 372 -18.97 13.99 -33.91
N LEU A 373 -18.67 12.71 -34.10
CA LEU A 373 -19.59 11.59 -33.92
C LEU A 373 -18.94 10.53 -33.02
N GLU A 374 -19.60 10.21 -31.92
CA GLU A 374 -19.17 9.20 -30.96
C GLU A 374 -20.40 8.72 -30.17
N GLU A 375 -20.44 7.42 -29.85
CA GLU A 375 -21.41 6.89 -28.87
C GLU A 375 -20.68 5.93 -27.92
N ASP A 376 -20.68 6.25 -26.63
CA ASP A 376 -19.99 5.51 -25.58
C ASP A 376 -20.74 4.22 -25.20
N THR A 377 -20.71 3.22 -26.08
CA THR A 377 -21.54 2.01 -25.96
C THR A 377 -20.78 0.78 -25.47
N TYR A 378 -19.46 0.86 -25.40
CA TYR A 378 -18.60 -0.23 -24.93
C TYR A 378 -17.52 0.27 -23.99
N TYR A 379 -17.65 -0.04 -22.70
CA TYR A 379 -16.64 0.27 -21.69
C TYR A 379 -15.61 -0.85 -21.55
N TRP A 380 -14.32 -0.50 -21.50
CA TRP A 380 -13.24 -1.44 -21.23
C TRP A 380 -12.24 -0.94 -20.19
N ARG A 381 -12.34 -1.45 -18.97
CA ARG A 381 -11.53 -1.01 -17.82
C ARG A 381 -10.00 -0.99 -18.03
N THR A 382 -9.45 -1.95 -18.79
CA THR A 382 -7.98 -2.11 -18.90
C THR A 382 -7.37 -1.42 -20.12
N MET A 383 -8.17 -0.70 -20.92
CA MET A 383 -7.70 0.00 -22.12
C MET A 383 -8.58 1.22 -22.41
N PRO A 384 -8.02 2.35 -22.84
CA PRO A 384 -6.61 2.63 -23.10
C PRO A 384 -5.77 2.63 -21.82
N ASN A 385 -4.45 2.47 -21.96
CA ASN A 385 -3.56 2.59 -20.82
C ASN A 385 -3.27 4.08 -20.60
N GLY A 386 -3.36 4.53 -19.36
CA GLY A 386 -2.93 5.86 -18.94
C GLY A 386 -4.04 6.66 -18.25
N GLU A 387 -3.63 7.47 -17.29
CA GLU A 387 -4.53 8.30 -16.51
C GLU A 387 -5.28 9.31 -17.41
N GLY A 388 -6.58 9.45 -17.17
CA GLY A 388 -7.44 10.39 -17.90
C GLY A 388 -7.74 10.01 -19.36
N GLN A 389 -7.38 8.80 -19.81
CA GLN A 389 -7.82 8.30 -21.11
C GLN A 389 -9.30 7.93 -21.09
N ASP A 390 -9.93 7.95 -22.26
CA ASP A 390 -11.32 7.53 -22.42
C ASP A 390 -11.40 6.01 -22.60
N HIS A 391 -12.12 5.33 -21.70
CA HIS A 391 -12.31 3.87 -21.70
C HIS A 391 -13.61 3.43 -22.38
N TYR A 392 -14.34 4.37 -22.96
CA TYR A 392 -15.52 4.11 -23.77
C TYR A 392 -15.18 4.07 -25.25
N PHE A 393 -15.88 3.22 -25.99
CA PHE A 393 -15.69 3.01 -27.42
C PHE A 393 -17.03 2.90 -28.13
N TRP A 394 -17.05 3.26 -29.42
CA TRP A 394 -18.22 3.17 -30.27
C TRP A 394 -18.48 1.76 -30.78
N GLY A 395 -19.14 0.99 -29.90
CA GLY A 395 -19.64 -0.37 -30.07
C GLY A 395 -18.57 -1.46 -29.89
N ASP A 396 -18.99 -2.72 -29.94
CA ASP A 396 -18.12 -3.88 -29.67
C ASP A 396 -16.96 -4.04 -30.68
N ARG A 397 -16.02 -4.92 -30.37
CA ARG A 397 -14.81 -5.21 -31.15
C ARG A 397 -15.10 -5.62 -32.60
N LEU A 398 -14.26 -5.16 -33.51
CA LEU A 398 -14.22 -5.61 -34.90
C LEU A 398 -13.10 -6.64 -35.08
N SER A 399 -13.34 -7.67 -35.90
CA SER A 399 -12.36 -8.72 -36.19
C SER A 399 -12.59 -9.37 -37.56
N PRO A 400 -11.54 -9.70 -38.33
CA PRO A 400 -11.69 -10.42 -39.58
C PRO A 400 -12.15 -11.88 -39.36
N SER A 401 -13.46 -12.11 -39.51
CA SER A 401 -14.17 -13.35 -39.85
C SER A 401 -13.77 -14.70 -39.20
N THR A 402 -13.40 -14.75 -37.92
CA THR A 402 -13.16 -16.05 -37.24
C THR A 402 -13.76 -16.24 -35.83
N ASN A 403 -14.37 -15.23 -35.19
CA ASN A 403 -14.69 -15.29 -33.75
C ASN A 403 -16.08 -14.74 -33.34
N ASP A 404 -17.15 -14.98 -34.11
CA ASP A 404 -18.52 -14.42 -33.85
C ASP A 404 -18.59 -12.87 -33.74
N MET A 405 -17.49 -12.17 -34.02
CA MET A 405 -17.39 -10.70 -34.06
C MET A 405 -17.61 -10.18 -35.49
N PRO A 406 -18.22 -8.99 -35.66
CA PRO A 406 -18.38 -8.38 -36.97
C PRO A 406 -17.04 -7.96 -37.57
N ASP A 407 -16.88 -8.14 -38.88
CA ASP A 407 -15.71 -7.69 -39.63
C ASP A 407 -15.81 -6.20 -40.05
N HIS A 408 -16.98 -5.59 -39.90
CA HIS A 408 -17.22 -4.19 -40.19
C HIS A 408 -18.35 -3.59 -39.34
N ARG A 409 -18.37 -2.27 -39.22
CA ARG A 409 -19.50 -1.49 -38.70
C ARG A 409 -19.82 -0.32 -39.63
N VAL A 410 -21.11 0.02 -39.73
CA VAL A 410 -21.61 1.15 -40.53
C VAL A 410 -22.19 2.18 -39.57
N TYR A 411 -21.70 3.40 -39.68
CA TYR A 411 -22.14 4.57 -38.92
C TYR A 411 -22.91 5.50 -39.87
N SER A 412 -24.08 5.97 -39.44
CA SER A 412 -24.92 6.86 -40.24
C SER A 412 -24.94 8.25 -39.63
N PHE A 413 -24.93 9.28 -40.47
CA PHE A 413 -25.00 10.67 -40.04
C PHE A 413 -25.70 11.50 -41.12
N THR A 414 -26.28 12.62 -40.73
CA THR A 414 -26.95 13.53 -41.67
C THR A 414 -26.12 14.79 -41.80
N LEU A 415 -25.88 15.21 -43.04
CA LEU A 415 -25.35 16.53 -43.35
C LEU A 415 -26.39 17.24 -44.17
N ASN A 416 -26.69 18.48 -43.87
CA ASN A 416 -27.65 19.27 -44.61
C ASN A 416 -26.95 20.52 -45.13
N HIS A 417 -27.46 21.07 -46.23
CA HIS A 417 -27.01 22.36 -46.78
C HIS A 417 -25.51 22.43 -47.13
N ILE A 418 -24.89 21.28 -47.40
CA ILE A 418 -23.47 21.20 -47.73
C ILE A 418 -23.11 22.00 -48.99
N SER A 419 -21.93 22.62 -48.99
CA SER A 419 -21.43 23.35 -50.15
C SER A 419 -21.25 22.43 -51.37
N THR A 420 -21.81 22.83 -52.51
CA THR A 420 -21.63 22.12 -53.80
C THR A 420 -20.35 22.53 -54.55
N ASP A 421 -19.50 23.37 -53.95
CA ASP A 421 -18.25 23.76 -54.58
C ASP A 421 -17.28 22.57 -54.63
N SER A 422 -17.02 22.07 -55.84
CA SER A 422 -16.11 20.94 -56.05
C SER A 422 -14.62 21.27 -55.84
N SER A 423 -14.26 22.54 -55.64
CA SER A 423 -12.87 22.98 -55.46
C SER A 423 -12.39 22.92 -54.00
N ILE A 424 -13.30 22.73 -53.05
CA ILE A 424 -13.01 22.55 -51.62
C ILE A 424 -13.05 21.07 -51.23
N LEU A 425 -12.22 20.72 -50.24
CA LEU A 425 -12.12 19.37 -49.71
C LEU A 425 -12.76 19.34 -48.32
N ALA A 426 -13.38 18.21 -47.99
CA ALA A 426 -13.68 17.83 -46.62
C ALA A 426 -12.55 16.95 -46.08
N THR A 427 -12.46 16.83 -44.76
CA THR A 427 -11.53 15.91 -44.09
C THR A 427 -12.32 14.94 -43.24
N VAL A 428 -12.15 13.65 -43.48
CA VAL A 428 -12.74 12.58 -42.65
C VAL A 428 -11.66 12.04 -41.74
N ARG A 429 -11.92 12.01 -40.43
CA ARG A 429 -11.06 11.39 -39.44
C ARG A 429 -11.76 10.23 -38.76
N VAL A 430 -11.04 9.12 -38.55
CA VAL A 430 -11.56 7.94 -37.85
C VAL A 430 -10.52 7.49 -36.84
N ARG A 431 -10.89 7.54 -35.56
CA ARG A 431 -10.03 7.10 -34.45
C ARG A 431 -10.31 5.66 -34.10
N LEU A 432 -9.26 4.85 -34.09
CA LEU A 432 -9.29 3.42 -33.80
C LEU A 432 -8.32 3.10 -32.64
N LYS A 433 -8.58 2.00 -31.94
CA LYS A 433 -7.72 1.46 -30.89
C LYS A 433 -7.46 -0.01 -31.15
N GLY A 434 -6.19 -0.42 -31.18
CA GLY A 434 -5.83 -1.82 -31.32
C GLY A 434 -6.17 -2.59 -30.04
N PHE A 435 -6.99 -3.64 -30.13
CA PHE A 435 -7.31 -4.48 -28.97
C PHE A 435 -6.27 -5.60 -28.80
N THR A 436 -5.76 -6.14 -29.91
CA THR A 436 -4.63 -7.08 -29.91
C THR A 436 -3.35 -6.40 -30.39
N SER A 437 -2.18 -6.91 -29.99
CA SER A 437 -0.88 -6.33 -30.38
C SER A 437 -0.44 -6.79 -31.78
N ARG A 438 -1.39 -7.06 -32.68
CA ARG A 438 -1.15 -7.74 -33.96
C ARG A 438 -1.05 -6.71 -35.09
N GLU A 439 -0.83 -7.19 -36.31
CA GLU A 439 -1.02 -6.37 -37.51
C GLU A 439 -2.52 -6.26 -37.79
N HIS A 440 -2.98 -5.03 -37.95
CA HIS A 440 -4.34 -4.65 -38.30
C HIS A 440 -4.33 -4.15 -39.74
N ARG A 441 -5.40 -4.43 -40.48
CA ARG A 441 -5.67 -3.76 -41.76
C ARG A 441 -7.10 -3.22 -41.78
N THR A 442 -7.22 -1.92 -41.96
CA THR A 442 -8.49 -1.19 -41.89
C THR A 442 -8.79 -0.47 -43.20
N GLN A 443 -10.01 -0.65 -43.69
CA GLN A 443 -10.54 0.02 -44.88
C GLN A 443 -11.71 0.91 -44.49
N ILE A 444 -11.69 2.14 -44.97
CA ILE A 444 -12.73 3.15 -44.70
C ILE A 444 -13.53 3.40 -45.97
N TYR A 445 -14.86 3.31 -45.87
CA TYR A 445 -15.77 3.60 -46.98
C TYR A 445 -16.71 4.74 -46.60
N LEU A 446 -16.86 5.72 -47.48
CA LEU A 446 -17.83 6.81 -47.37
C LEU A 446 -18.87 6.68 -48.50
N ASN A 447 -20.15 6.55 -48.13
CA ASN A 447 -21.26 6.35 -49.05
C ASN A 447 -21.01 5.23 -50.08
N GLY A 448 -20.41 4.13 -49.62
CA GLY A 448 -20.06 2.96 -50.43
C GLY A 448 -18.76 3.07 -51.24
N ASN A 449 -18.10 4.23 -51.26
CA ASN A 449 -16.81 4.43 -51.94
C ASN A 449 -15.66 4.22 -50.95
N GLN A 450 -14.67 3.42 -51.32
CA GLN A 450 -13.46 3.26 -50.50
C GLN A 450 -12.62 4.53 -50.57
N ILE A 451 -12.40 5.17 -49.43
CA ILE A 451 -11.61 6.41 -49.32
C ILE A 451 -10.24 6.17 -48.70
N ASP A 452 -10.04 5.04 -47.99
CA ASP A 452 -8.74 4.68 -47.42
C ASP A 452 -8.55 3.16 -47.22
N ASP A 453 -7.29 2.72 -47.12
CA ASP A 453 -6.84 1.34 -46.87
C ASP A 453 -5.46 1.35 -46.23
N GLN A 454 -5.39 1.08 -44.93
CA GLN A 454 -4.15 1.19 -44.17
C GLN A 454 -3.84 -0.10 -43.41
N GLN A 455 -2.55 -0.36 -43.26
CA GLN A 455 -2.01 -1.38 -42.37
C GLN A 455 -1.29 -0.71 -41.22
N TRP A 456 -1.53 -1.20 -40.01
CA TRP A 456 -0.92 -0.71 -38.78
C TRP A 456 -0.79 -1.85 -37.77
N SER A 457 -0.22 -1.60 -36.59
CA SER A 457 0.00 -2.67 -35.62
C SER A 457 0.04 -2.17 -34.19
N GLY A 458 -0.14 -3.09 -33.25
CA GLY A 458 -0.03 -2.80 -31.82
C GLY A 458 -1.36 -2.41 -31.19
N ARG A 459 -1.33 -2.17 -29.88
CA ARG A 459 -2.53 -1.77 -29.11
C ARG A 459 -2.72 -0.26 -29.05
N ASP A 460 -1.98 0.50 -29.84
CA ASP A 460 -1.99 1.95 -29.78
C ASP A 460 -3.23 2.54 -30.46
N ASN A 461 -3.42 3.83 -30.24
CA ASN A 461 -4.38 4.60 -31.00
C ASN A 461 -3.89 4.74 -32.44
N TYR A 462 -4.79 4.54 -33.40
CA TYR A 462 -4.53 4.77 -34.81
C TYR A 462 -5.59 5.71 -35.38
N GLU A 463 -5.16 6.70 -36.16
CA GLU A 463 -6.06 7.70 -36.72
C GLU A 463 -5.92 7.72 -38.23
N HIS A 464 -7.04 7.49 -38.90
CA HIS A 464 -7.18 7.82 -40.31
C HIS A 464 -7.45 9.32 -40.44
N GLU A 465 -6.71 10.05 -41.27
CA GLU A 465 -7.00 11.44 -41.64
C GLU A 465 -7.00 11.55 -43.17
N ILE A 466 -8.18 11.73 -43.76
CA ILE A 466 -8.42 11.49 -45.18
C ILE A 466 -9.04 12.75 -45.80
N PRO A 467 -8.31 13.50 -46.64
CA PRO A 467 -8.92 14.56 -47.45
C PRO A 467 -9.78 13.93 -48.54
N VAL A 468 -11.08 14.27 -48.56
CA VAL A 468 -12.06 13.77 -49.53
C VAL A 468 -12.70 14.91 -50.30
N SER A 469 -12.96 14.70 -51.59
CA SER A 469 -13.79 15.64 -52.35
C SER A 469 -15.21 15.66 -51.77
N HIS A 470 -15.82 16.85 -51.69
CA HIS A 470 -17.24 17.02 -51.36
C HIS A 470 -18.17 16.14 -52.23
N TYR A 471 -17.73 15.70 -53.41
CA TYR A 471 -18.46 14.73 -54.24
C TYR A 471 -18.79 13.41 -53.52
N TYR A 472 -18.01 12.99 -52.52
CA TYR A 472 -18.29 11.77 -51.75
C TYR A 472 -19.33 11.98 -50.65
N LEU A 473 -19.65 13.22 -50.30
CA LEU A 473 -20.70 13.57 -49.35
C LEU A 473 -22.03 13.77 -50.08
N THR A 474 -23.12 13.44 -49.41
CA THR A 474 -24.48 13.61 -49.90
C THR A 474 -25.22 14.59 -49.00
N ASP A 475 -25.95 15.54 -49.59
CA ASP A 475 -26.91 16.35 -48.85
C ASP A 475 -28.06 15.43 -48.36
N GLY A 476 -28.23 15.34 -47.05
CA GLY A 476 -29.04 14.35 -46.33
C GLY A 476 -28.22 13.23 -45.68
N ASN A 477 -28.74 12.01 -45.78
CA ASN A 477 -28.17 10.85 -45.07
C ASN A 477 -26.87 10.35 -45.72
N ASN A 478 -25.84 10.19 -44.91
CA ASN A 478 -24.53 9.66 -45.27
C ASN A 478 -24.22 8.42 -44.43
N THR A 479 -23.27 7.62 -44.91
CA THR A 479 -22.77 6.43 -44.20
C THR A 479 -21.26 6.35 -44.26
N LEU A 480 -20.63 6.06 -43.11
CA LEU A 480 -19.22 5.71 -43.02
C LEU A 480 -19.08 4.28 -42.52
N ARG A 481 -18.33 3.44 -43.24
CA ARG A 481 -18.12 2.03 -42.88
C ARG A 481 -16.65 1.80 -42.58
N VAL A 482 -16.38 1.34 -41.36
CA VAL A 482 -15.06 0.88 -40.92
C VAL A 482 -15.03 -0.64 -41.08
N GLN A 483 -14.09 -1.16 -41.87
CA GLN A 483 -13.95 -2.59 -42.15
C GLN A 483 -12.56 -3.09 -41.80
N THR A 484 -12.50 -4.22 -41.10
CA THR A 484 -11.29 -5.01 -40.87
C THR A 484 -11.07 -5.98 -42.03
N VAL A 485 -9.81 -6.22 -42.39
CA VAL A 485 -9.41 -7.14 -43.46
C VAL A 485 -8.40 -8.15 -42.92
N ASP A 486 -8.63 -9.43 -43.22
CA ASP A 486 -7.73 -10.51 -42.78
C ASP A 486 -6.31 -10.31 -43.33
N THR A 487 -5.35 -10.13 -42.42
CA THR A 487 -3.90 -10.04 -42.71
C THR A 487 -3.21 -11.41 -42.63
N GLY A 488 -3.93 -12.46 -42.23
CA GLY A 488 -3.39 -13.77 -41.86
C GLY A 488 -2.88 -13.83 -40.42
N ALA A 489 -3.00 -12.74 -39.65
CA ALA A 489 -2.69 -12.71 -38.23
C ALA A 489 -3.82 -13.35 -37.40
N ALA A 490 -3.49 -14.33 -36.55
CA ALA A 490 -4.48 -14.94 -35.66
C ALA A 490 -4.98 -13.92 -34.61
N ALA A 491 -6.31 -13.78 -34.50
CA ALA A 491 -7.01 -12.92 -33.55
C ALA A 491 -6.69 -11.40 -33.67
N ASP A 492 -6.71 -10.86 -34.90
CA ASP A 492 -6.79 -9.42 -35.14
C ASP A 492 -8.11 -8.86 -34.55
N GLN A 493 -8.02 -7.90 -33.61
CA GLN A 493 -9.18 -7.22 -33.04
C GLN A 493 -8.87 -5.74 -32.81
N LEU A 494 -9.86 -4.88 -33.06
CA LEU A 494 -9.78 -3.44 -32.80
C LEU A 494 -11.12 -2.85 -32.35
N LEU A 495 -11.07 -1.63 -31.84
CA LEU A 495 -12.21 -0.82 -31.40
C LEU A 495 -12.24 0.49 -32.21
N VAL A 496 -13.43 1.06 -32.37
CA VAL A 496 -13.63 2.40 -32.93
C VAL A 496 -13.90 3.35 -31.77
N ASN A 497 -13.25 4.52 -31.75
CA ASN A 497 -13.49 5.56 -30.75
C ASN A 497 -14.54 6.54 -31.31
N TRP A 498 -14.10 7.50 -32.11
CA TRP A 498 -14.94 8.52 -32.73
C TRP A 498 -14.67 8.65 -34.23
N ILE A 499 -15.58 9.37 -34.89
CA ILE A 499 -15.48 9.80 -36.29
C ILE A 499 -15.68 11.31 -36.34
N GLU A 500 -14.82 12.00 -37.07
CA GLU A 500 -14.99 13.44 -37.35
C GLU A 500 -15.08 13.71 -38.85
N ILE A 501 -15.90 14.69 -39.20
CA ILE A 501 -16.05 15.19 -40.57
C ILE A 501 -15.95 16.70 -40.53
N GLU A 502 -14.83 17.21 -41.01
CA GLU A 502 -14.63 18.63 -41.27
C GLU A 502 -15.08 18.91 -42.71
N TYR A 503 -16.17 19.66 -42.89
CA TYR A 503 -16.76 19.95 -44.19
C TYR A 503 -17.18 21.42 -44.28
N TRP A 504 -17.64 21.83 -45.45
CA TRP A 504 -18.15 23.19 -45.65
C TRP A 504 -19.66 23.19 -45.81
N ASP A 505 -20.34 23.88 -44.92
CA ASP A 505 -21.78 24.10 -44.91
C ASP A 505 -22.13 25.45 -45.55
N THR A 506 -23.39 25.70 -45.88
CA THR A 506 -23.89 26.97 -46.42
C THR A 506 -24.68 27.75 -45.37
N TYR A 507 -24.81 29.07 -45.57
CA TYR A 507 -25.53 29.95 -44.65
C TYR A 507 -27.06 29.81 -44.78
N ILE A 508 -27.57 28.64 -44.43
CA ILE A 508 -29.01 28.31 -44.45
C ILE A 508 -29.37 27.79 -43.05
N ALA A 509 -30.29 28.48 -42.39
CA ALA A 509 -30.80 28.09 -41.09
C ALA A 509 -31.69 26.85 -41.19
N GLU A 510 -31.58 26.00 -40.18
CA GLU A 510 -32.40 24.81 -39.99
C GLU A 510 -33.23 24.98 -38.73
N PHE A 511 -34.52 24.68 -38.83
CA PHE A 511 -35.45 24.82 -37.70
C PHE A 511 -35.39 26.20 -37.05
N ASP A 512 -35.28 27.27 -37.86
CA ASP A 512 -35.16 28.65 -37.39
C ASP A 512 -33.89 28.98 -36.56
N GLU A 513 -32.79 28.22 -36.72
CA GLU A 513 -31.50 28.45 -36.09
C GLU A 513 -30.30 28.20 -37.04
N LEU A 514 -29.22 28.96 -36.88
CA LEU A 514 -27.90 28.65 -37.43
C LEU A 514 -26.77 29.09 -36.49
N TYR A 515 -25.89 28.16 -36.13
CA TYR A 515 -24.59 28.44 -35.53
C TYR A 515 -23.49 28.39 -36.60
N PHE A 516 -22.77 29.49 -36.80
CA PHE A 516 -21.85 29.60 -37.94
C PHE A 516 -20.61 30.46 -37.65
N ALA A 517 -19.63 30.35 -38.54
CA ALA A 517 -18.37 31.09 -38.51
C ALA A 517 -18.16 31.89 -39.81
N PRO A 518 -17.33 32.95 -39.81
CA PRO A 518 -16.82 33.49 -41.07
C PRO A 518 -15.98 32.43 -41.81
N PRO A 519 -15.89 32.47 -43.16
CA PRO A 519 -15.14 31.47 -43.92
C PRO A 519 -13.63 31.53 -43.65
N THR A 520 -13.13 32.74 -43.37
CA THR A 520 -11.74 33.07 -43.03
C THR A 520 -11.74 34.34 -42.18
N THR A 521 -10.58 34.79 -41.72
CA THR A 521 -10.49 36.11 -41.07
C THR A 521 -10.71 37.23 -42.08
N GLY A 522 -11.68 38.12 -41.84
CA GLY A 522 -12.03 39.18 -42.77
C GLY A 522 -13.33 39.91 -42.43
N THR A 523 -13.73 40.83 -43.32
CA THR A 523 -15.02 41.52 -43.24
C THR A 523 -15.94 40.98 -44.32
N PHE A 524 -17.14 40.55 -43.93
CA PHE A 524 -18.08 39.85 -44.81
C PHE A 524 -19.48 40.39 -44.66
N GLN A 525 -20.21 40.43 -45.77
CA GLN A 525 -21.66 40.66 -45.81
C GLN A 525 -22.32 39.29 -45.72
N PHE A 526 -22.80 38.91 -44.53
CA PHE A 526 -23.48 37.63 -44.35
C PHE A 526 -24.92 37.72 -44.87
N GLU A 527 -25.33 36.66 -45.55
CA GLU A 527 -26.70 36.44 -45.98
C GLU A 527 -27.13 35.05 -45.52
N VAL A 528 -27.93 34.98 -44.45
CA VAL A 528 -28.40 33.72 -43.86
C VAL A 528 -29.87 33.51 -44.23
N ASP A 529 -30.16 32.54 -45.10
CA ASP A 529 -31.52 32.20 -45.54
C ASP A 529 -32.12 31.08 -44.66
N GLY A 530 -33.31 30.59 -44.98
CA GLY A 530 -33.89 29.38 -44.39
C GLY A 530 -34.78 29.59 -43.17
N PHE A 531 -34.88 30.80 -42.62
CA PHE A 531 -35.78 31.09 -41.50
C PHE A 531 -37.25 31.01 -41.92
N GLY A 532 -38.07 30.33 -41.13
CA GLY A 532 -39.53 30.30 -41.24
C GLY A 532 -40.21 31.54 -40.66
N GLN A 533 -39.58 32.23 -39.71
CA GLN A 533 -40.11 33.45 -39.07
C GLN A 533 -39.23 34.69 -39.31
N ASN A 534 -39.78 35.89 -39.02
CA ASN A 534 -39.12 37.18 -39.28
C ASN A 534 -38.51 37.84 -38.04
N ASP A 535 -38.63 37.23 -36.88
CA ASP A 535 -38.14 37.69 -35.58
C ASP A 535 -36.76 37.11 -35.24
N VAL A 536 -35.89 37.04 -36.25
CA VAL A 536 -34.53 36.52 -36.10
C VAL A 536 -33.69 37.46 -35.25
N GLN A 537 -33.07 36.91 -34.22
CA GLN A 537 -32.06 37.57 -33.40
C GLN A 537 -30.68 37.05 -33.76
N LEU A 538 -29.67 37.89 -33.58
CA LEU A 538 -28.29 37.59 -33.93
C LEU A 538 -27.38 37.89 -32.74
N PHE A 539 -26.58 36.91 -32.37
CA PHE A 539 -25.61 37.00 -31.30
C PHE A 539 -24.21 36.63 -31.80
N GLU A 540 -23.20 37.26 -31.21
CA GLU A 540 -21.81 36.85 -31.31
C GLU A 540 -21.45 36.13 -30.02
N VAL A 541 -21.08 34.85 -30.13
CA VAL A 541 -20.98 33.87 -29.03
C VAL A 541 -19.61 33.19 -28.99
N SER A 542 -18.56 33.83 -29.53
CA SER A 542 -17.21 33.22 -29.57
C SER A 542 -16.67 32.91 -28.17
N TYR A 543 -17.06 33.71 -27.19
CA TYR A 543 -16.69 33.57 -25.79
C TYR A 543 -17.93 33.76 -24.91
N PRO A 544 -18.31 32.77 -24.08
CA PRO A 544 -19.48 32.88 -23.20
C PRO A 544 -19.41 34.07 -22.24
N SER A 545 -18.20 34.49 -21.84
CA SER A 545 -17.98 35.63 -20.97
C SER A 545 -18.09 37.00 -21.66
N ASP A 546 -18.23 37.03 -22.99
CA ASP A 546 -18.30 38.27 -23.80
C ASP A 546 -19.33 38.17 -24.93
N VAL A 547 -20.51 37.61 -24.62
CA VAL A 547 -21.60 37.51 -25.59
C VAL A 547 -22.16 38.89 -25.92
N SER A 548 -22.34 39.13 -27.23
CA SER A 548 -22.87 40.39 -27.75
C SER A 548 -24.13 40.18 -28.58
N MET A 549 -25.16 40.98 -28.32
CA MET A 549 -26.33 41.07 -29.18
C MET A 549 -26.04 41.99 -30.36
N LEU A 550 -26.21 41.48 -31.58
CA LEU A 550 -25.94 42.20 -32.81
C LEU A 550 -27.24 42.80 -33.37
N THR A 551 -27.27 44.12 -33.51
CA THR A 551 -28.44 44.89 -33.94
C THR A 551 -28.25 45.53 -35.32
N ASP A 552 -29.27 46.21 -35.85
CA ASP A 552 -29.27 46.82 -37.19
C ASP A 552 -29.06 45.85 -38.37
N SER A 553 -29.14 44.54 -38.12
CA SER A 553 -29.32 43.53 -39.16
C SER A 553 -30.69 43.72 -39.83
N VAL A 554 -30.82 43.25 -41.07
CA VAL A 554 -32.04 43.39 -41.87
C VAL A 554 -32.61 42.01 -42.16
N VAL A 555 -33.86 41.78 -41.75
CA VAL A 555 -34.61 40.56 -42.08
C VAL A 555 -35.67 40.90 -43.12
N PHE A 556 -35.75 40.14 -44.20
CA PHE A 556 -36.78 40.34 -45.23
C PHE A 556 -37.31 39.02 -45.79
N PRO A 557 -38.57 39.03 -46.29
CA PRO A 557 -39.20 37.83 -46.81
C PRO A 557 -38.53 37.33 -48.09
N THR A 558 -38.34 36.02 -48.17
CA THR A 558 -37.95 35.29 -49.38
C THR A 558 -39.18 34.58 -49.98
N GLY A 559 -39.00 33.81 -51.05
CA GLY A 559 -40.11 33.08 -51.69
C GLY A 559 -40.72 31.98 -50.80
N THR A 560 -39.98 31.53 -49.78
CA THR A 560 -40.32 30.36 -48.94
C THR A 560 -40.09 30.58 -47.44
N GLY A 561 -39.60 31.75 -47.02
CA GLY A 561 -39.25 32.05 -45.64
C GLY A 561 -38.72 33.48 -45.49
N TYR A 562 -37.66 33.66 -44.72
CA TYR A 562 -36.99 34.93 -44.46
C TYR A 562 -35.48 34.77 -44.53
N LYS A 563 -34.80 35.87 -44.89
CA LYS A 563 -33.34 35.97 -44.96
C LYS A 563 -32.85 37.09 -44.07
N LEU A 564 -31.82 36.82 -43.28
CA LEU A 564 -31.08 37.75 -42.44
C LEU A 564 -29.86 38.28 -43.21
N GLU A 565 -29.68 39.60 -43.23
CA GLU A 565 -28.49 40.26 -43.78
C GLU A 565 -27.81 41.16 -42.75
N PHE A 566 -26.50 41.03 -42.62
CA PHE A 566 -25.67 41.89 -41.78
C PHE A 566 -24.23 41.92 -42.29
N GLN A 567 -23.44 42.92 -41.87
CA GLN A 567 -22.01 42.96 -42.17
C GLN A 567 -21.20 43.00 -40.89
N ASP A 568 -20.17 42.14 -40.82
CA ASP A 568 -19.28 42.13 -39.67
C ASP A 568 -17.83 41.73 -40.02
N THR A 569 -16.89 42.10 -39.14
CA THR A 569 -15.48 41.71 -39.20
C THR A 569 -15.20 40.63 -38.18
N GLY A 570 -14.97 39.40 -38.65
CA GLY A 570 -14.67 38.24 -37.82
C GLY A 570 -13.27 37.67 -38.03
N SER A 571 -12.77 36.95 -37.04
CA SER A 571 -11.60 36.07 -37.12
C SER A 571 -12.01 34.62 -37.33
N SER A 572 -11.06 33.69 -37.50
CA SER A 572 -11.36 32.26 -37.56
C SER A 572 -12.04 31.70 -36.29
N ASN A 573 -11.88 32.38 -35.16
CA ASN A 573 -12.50 31.98 -33.89
C ASN A 573 -13.87 32.61 -33.69
N THR A 574 -14.28 33.53 -34.57
CA THR A 574 -15.58 34.19 -34.43
C THR A 574 -16.71 33.19 -34.64
N ARG A 575 -17.71 33.21 -33.75
CA ARG A 575 -18.91 32.38 -33.82
C ARG A 575 -20.15 33.25 -33.67
N TYR A 576 -21.10 33.06 -34.58
CA TYR A 576 -22.39 33.70 -34.56
C TYR A 576 -23.47 32.67 -34.31
N LEU A 577 -24.50 33.08 -33.59
CA LEU A 577 -25.72 32.33 -33.40
C LEU A 577 -26.89 33.19 -33.86
N ALA A 578 -27.55 32.77 -34.94
CA ALA A 578 -28.77 33.41 -35.44
C ALA A 578 -29.95 32.49 -35.20
N LEU A 579 -30.96 32.94 -34.45
CA LEU A 579 -32.12 32.12 -34.12
C LEU A 579 -33.39 32.95 -33.92
N THR A 580 -34.53 32.27 -33.92
CA THR A 580 -35.80 32.86 -33.46
C THR A 580 -36.05 32.50 -31.99
N PRO A 581 -36.86 33.26 -31.23
CA PRO A 581 -37.11 32.99 -29.81
C PRO A 581 -37.63 31.60 -29.47
N ASN A 582 -38.32 30.92 -30.40
CA ASN A 582 -38.80 29.55 -30.18
C ASN A 582 -37.69 28.50 -30.11
N GLN A 583 -36.44 28.87 -30.43
CA GLN A 583 -35.26 28.00 -30.34
C GLN A 583 -34.45 28.22 -29.06
N TYR A 584 -34.87 29.12 -28.17
CA TYR A 584 -34.24 29.21 -26.84
C TYR A 584 -34.32 27.86 -26.12
N LYS A 585 -33.24 27.51 -25.45
CA LYS A 585 -33.13 26.27 -24.69
C LYS A 585 -33.73 26.47 -23.30
N SER A 586 -34.32 25.43 -22.74
CA SER A 586 -34.69 25.38 -21.32
C SER A 586 -33.63 24.60 -20.54
N PRO A 587 -33.30 24.98 -19.31
CA PRO A 587 -32.37 24.22 -18.48
C PRO A 587 -32.84 22.79 -18.22
N ALA A 588 -31.90 21.86 -18.04
CA ALA A 588 -32.19 20.48 -17.65
C ALA A 588 -32.75 20.39 -16.22
N ARG A 589 -32.30 21.29 -15.33
CA ARG A 589 -32.88 21.51 -14.00
C ARG A 589 -32.67 22.92 -13.51
N ILE A 590 -33.49 23.33 -12.56
CA ILE A 590 -33.31 24.53 -11.74
C ILE A 590 -33.63 24.15 -10.30
N GLU A 591 -32.70 24.39 -9.38
CA GLU A 591 -32.83 24.02 -7.97
C GLU A 591 -32.36 25.15 -7.05
N LEU A 592 -33.08 25.35 -5.95
CA LEU A 592 -32.65 26.26 -4.90
C LEU A 592 -31.53 25.64 -4.08
N ASP A 593 -30.45 26.41 -3.92
CA ASP A 593 -29.31 25.98 -3.14
C ASP A 593 -29.62 25.94 -1.63
N SER A 594 -28.95 25.04 -0.93
CA SER A 594 -28.96 24.95 0.54
C SER A 594 -27.55 25.19 1.07
N PRO A 595 -27.11 26.46 1.14
CA PRO A 595 -25.71 26.80 1.30
C PRO A 595 -25.17 26.33 2.65
N SER A 596 -23.91 25.94 2.61
CA SER A 596 -23.12 25.51 3.74
C SER A 596 -21.93 26.47 3.94
N SER A 597 -21.09 26.17 4.94
CA SER A 597 -19.95 27.01 5.30
C SER A 597 -18.69 26.19 5.51
N TRP A 598 -18.49 25.14 4.71
CA TRP A 598 -17.38 24.19 4.84
C TRP A 598 -16.02 24.83 4.53
N LYS A 599 -15.98 25.89 3.71
CA LYS A 599 -14.83 26.78 3.52
C LYS A 599 -14.56 27.74 4.68
N SER A 600 -15.31 27.71 5.77
CA SER A 600 -14.98 28.51 6.95
C SER A 600 -13.75 27.93 7.67
N PRO A 601 -12.69 28.71 7.91
CA PRO A 601 -11.55 28.24 8.71
C PRO A 601 -11.90 28.14 10.22
N GLN A 602 -13.10 28.54 10.64
CA GLN A 602 -13.59 28.38 12.01
C GLN A 602 -14.16 26.98 12.29
N ASN A 603 -14.41 26.17 11.26
CA ASN A 603 -14.82 24.78 11.42
C ASN A 603 -13.77 23.96 12.17
N ARG A 604 -14.18 22.84 12.77
CA ARG A 604 -13.31 21.89 13.48
C ARG A 604 -14.00 20.52 13.53
N ALA A 605 -13.25 19.44 13.35
CA ALA A 605 -13.72 18.08 13.59
C ALA A 605 -12.52 17.12 13.75
N ASP A 606 -12.68 16.08 14.55
CA ASP A 606 -11.78 14.92 14.56
C ASP A 606 -12.22 13.89 13.50
N TYR A 607 -13.52 13.82 13.24
CA TYR A 607 -14.18 12.83 12.39
C TYR A 607 -15.09 13.53 11.37
N ILE A 608 -14.84 13.28 10.09
CA ILE A 608 -15.65 13.80 8.97
C ILE A 608 -16.45 12.64 8.37
N LEU A 609 -17.77 12.74 8.36
CA LEU A 609 -18.68 11.80 7.72
C LEU A 609 -19.27 12.44 6.46
N ILE A 610 -18.84 11.99 5.29
CA ILE A 610 -19.35 12.44 3.98
C ILE A 610 -20.47 11.50 3.53
N THR A 611 -21.63 12.05 3.15
CA THR A 611 -22.79 11.22 2.78
C THR A 611 -23.70 11.89 1.76
N HIS A 612 -24.54 11.08 1.09
CA HIS A 612 -25.65 11.57 0.27
C HIS A 612 -26.86 11.96 1.13
N GLU A 613 -27.71 12.87 0.67
CA GLU A 613 -28.91 13.32 1.41
C GLU A 613 -29.84 12.16 1.80
N ASP A 614 -29.98 11.15 0.92
CA ASP A 614 -30.77 9.94 1.18
C ASP A 614 -30.34 9.16 2.43
N PHE A 615 -29.08 9.33 2.86
CA PHE A 615 -28.49 8.64 4.01
C PHE A 615 -28.20 9.60 5.17
N HIS A 616 -28.50 10.89 5.05
CA HIS A 616 -28.15 11.92 6.02
C HIS A 616 -28.66 11.60 7.45
N SER A 617 -29.90 11.12 7.56
CA SER A 617 -30.48 10.70 8.85
C SER A 617 -29.71 9.54 9.51
N THR A 618 -29.24 8.58 8.72
CA THR A 618 -28.44 7.45 9.18
C THR A 618 -27.01 7.89 9.53
N ALA A 619 -26.44 8.82 8.78
CA ALA A 619 -25.16 9.44 9.10
C ALA A 619 -25.19 10.15 10.46
N LEU A 620 -26.24 10.92 10.73
CA LEU A 620 -26.45 11.58 12.04
C LEU A 620 -26.49 10.57 13.19
N THR A 621 -27.08 9.39 12.96
CA THR A 621 -27.13 8.31 13.97
C THR A 621 -25.72 7.80 14.34
N LEU A 622 -24.85 7.59 13.34
CA LEU A 622 -23.45 7.20 13.60
C LEU A 622 -22.67 8.36 14.24
N ALA A 623 -22.89 9.59 13.77
CA ALA A 623 -22.24 10.76 14.31
C ALA A 623 -22.55 10.95 15.80
N ASP A 624 -23.81 10.78 16.22
CA ASP A 624 -24.22 10.88 17.63
C ASP A 624 -23.56 9.80 18.49
N HIS A 625 -23.39 8.59 17.97
CA HIS A 625 -22.64 7.53 18.66
C HIS A 625 -21.16 7.93 18.85
N ARG A 626 -20.49 8.42 17.80
CA ARG A 626 -19.08 8.86 17.87
C ARG A 626 -18.88 10.10 18.74
N ARG A 627 -19.84 11.02 18.77
CA ARG A 627 -19.87 12.15 19.71
C ARG A 627 -19.98 11.68 21.17
N ALA A 628 -20.77 10.64 21.43
CA ALA A 628 -20.88 10.05 22.76
C ALA A 628 -19.56 9.41 23.23
N GLU A 629 -18.68 9.03 22.31
CA GLU A 629 -17.31 8.55 22.57
C GLU A 629 -16.27 9.68 22.70
N GLY A 630 -16.69 10.93 22.54
CA GLY A 630 -15.86 12.12 22.74
C GLY A 630 -15.18 12.67 21.49
N LEU A 631 -15.59 12.23 20.29
CA LEU A 631 -15.10 12.80 19.02
C LEU A 631 -15.91 14.02 18.60
N ASP A 632 -15.24 15.05 18.06
CA ASP A 632 -15.91 16.13 17.34
C ASP A 632 -16.24 15.66 15.92
N VAL A 633 -17.53 15.55 15.59
CA VAL A 633 -18.01 14.97 14.33
C VAL A 633 -18.70 16.01 13.44
N ALA A 634 -18.21 16.14 12.21
CA ALA A 634 -18.86 16.87 11.13
C ALA A 634 -19.57 15.90 10.17
N VAL A 635 -20.87 16.09 9.95
CA VAL A 635 -21.64 15.37 8.92
C VAL A 635 -21.81 16.29 7.73
N VAL A 636 -21.26 15.88 6.59
CA VAL A 636 -21.12 16.69 5.37
C VAL A 636 -21.91 16.02 4.26
N GLN A 637 -22.87 16.73 3.67
CA GLN A 637 -23.53 16.23 2.48
C GLN A 637 -22.60 16.38 1.28
N VAL A 638 -22.57 15.39 0.39
CA VAL A 638 -21.65 15.41 -0.76
C VAL A 638 -22.00 16.54 -1.75
N GLN A 639 -23.28 16.93 -1.85
CA GLN A 639 -23.70 18.04 -2.71
C GLN A 639 -23.09 19.37 -2.26
N ASP A 640 -23.06 19.63 -0.95
CA ASP A 640 -22.42 20.81 -0.36
C ASP A 640 -20.94 20.92 -0.76
N ILE A 641 -20.26 19.77 -0.87
CA ILE A 641 -18.87 19.69 -1.31
C ILE A 641 -18.75 20.11 -2.78
N TYR A 642 -19.62 19.62 -3.66
CA TYR A 642 -19.60 20.04 -5.07
C TYR A 642 -19.89 21.53 -5.19
N ASP A 643 -20.89 22.03 -4.47
CA ASP A 643 -21.32 23.42 -4.50
C ASP A 643 -20.20 24.37 -4.08
N GLU A 644 -19.53 24.09 -2.95
CA GLU A 644 -18.45 24.93 -2.46
C GLU A 644 -17.12 24.71 -3.20
N PHE A 645 -16.71 23.47 -3.49
CA PHE A 645 -15.35 23.15 -3.96
C PHE A 645 -15.23 22.93 -5.46
N ASN A 646 -16.34 22.79 -6.19
CA ASN A 646 -16.33 22.63 -7.64
C ASN A 646 -17.51 23.33 -8.34
N PHE A 647 -18.01 24.42 -7.78
CA PHE A 647 -19.06 25.26 -8.35
C PHE A 647 -20.34 24.47 -8.72
N GLY A 648 -20.69 23.48 -7.90
CA GLY A 648 -21.86 22.61 -8.06
C GLY A 648 -21.70 21.48 -9.07
N VAL A 649 -20.64 21.49 -9.87
CA VAL A 649 -20.37 20.44 -10.86
C VAL A 649 -19.92 19.16 -10.14
N PHE A 650 -20.58 18.04 -10.43
CA PHE A 650 -20.18 16.73 -9.91
C PHE A 650 -18.76 16.38 -10.36
N ASN A 651 -17.85 16.21 -9.40
CA ASN A 651 -16.47 15.77 -9.64
C ASN A 651 -15.90 15.14 -8.35
N PRO A 652 -15.41 13.88 -8.38
CA PRO A 652 -14.76 13.27 -7.21
C PRO A 652 -13.61 14.10 -6.63
N GLY A 653 -12.89 14.87 -7.46
CA GLY A 653 -11.81 15.76 -7.02
C GLY A 653 -12.24 16.80 -5.98
N ALA A 654 -13.50 17.23 -6.01
CA ALA A 654 -14.06 18.16 -5.02
C ALA A 654 -13.97 17.61 -3.57
N LEU A 655 -14.07 16.28 -3.40
CA LEU A 655 -13.94 15.64 -2.09
C LEU A 655 -12.50 15.74 -1.56
N ARG A 656 -11.50 15.57 -2.43
CA ARG A 656 -10.08 15.74 -2.06
C ARG A 656 -9.78 17.20 -1.74
N ASP A 657 -10.29 18.13 -2.54
CA ASP A 657 -10.13 19.58 -2.30
C ASP A 657 -10.76 19.99 -0.96
N PHE A 658 -11.95 19.47 -0.65
CA PHE A 658 -12.61 19.67 0.64
C PHE A 658 -11.79 19.10 1.81
N LEU A 659 -11.36 17.84 1.73
CA LEU A 659 -10.60 17.18 2.79
C LEU A 659 -9.22 17.83 3.00
N SER A 660 -8.57 18.22 1.92
CA SER A 660 -7.32 19.00 1.93
C SER A 660 -7.55 20.36 2.61
N TYR A 661 -8.63 21.07 2.25
CA TYR A 661 -8.97 22.34 2.88
C TYR A 661 -9.24 22.18 4.38
N ALA A 662 -10.04 21.19 4.76
CA ALA A 662 -10.36 20.89 6.15
C ALA A 662 -9.08 20.61 6.95
N TYR A 663 -8.19 19.77 6.41
CA TYR A 663 -6.92 19.46 7.04
C TYR A 663 -6.01 20.70 7.22
N HIS A 664 -5.85 21.52 6.17
CA HIS A 664 -4.90 22.64 6.15
C HIS A 664 -5.44 23.95 6.74
N HIS A 665 -6.76 24.14 6.84
CA HIS A 665 -7.34 25.44 7.15
C HIS A 665 -8.33 25.47 8.32
N TRP A 666 -9.00 24.36 8.65
CA TRP A 666 -9.90 24.33 9.81
C TRP A 666 -9.14 24.57 11.13
N PHE A 667 -9.89 24.95 12.16
CA PHE A 667 -9.36 25.21 13.48
C PHE A 667 -8.80 23.90 14.08
N PRO A 668 -7.55 23.90 14.59
CA PRO A 668 -6.90 22.69 15.10
C PRO A 668 -7.63 21.97 16.26
N PRO A 669 -7.38 20.65 16.47
CA PRO A 669 -6.53 19.77 15.67
C PRO A 669 -7.12 19.49 14.28
N ALA A 670 -6.25 19.14 13.33
CA ALA A 670 -6.70 18.75 12.00
C ALA A 670 -7.45 17.40 12.05
N PRO A 671 -8.45 17.17 11.18
CA PRO A 671 -9.21 15.93 11.13
C PRO A 671 -8.33 14.67 11.10
N THR A 672 -8.84 13.59 11.70
CA THR A 672 -8.14 12.30 11.82
C THR A 672 -8.88 11.20 11.07
N TYR A 673 -10.21 11.17 11.15
CA TYR A 673 -11.03 10.12 10.57
C TYR A 673 -11.89 10.67 9.45
N VAL A 674 -12.01 9.90 8.36
CA VAL A 674 -12.92 10.17 7.25
C VAL A 674 -13.77 8.93 6.99
N VAL A 675 -15.09 9.11 6.92
CA VAL A 675 -16.03 8.06 6.53
C VAL A 675 -16.86 8.48 5.35
N LEU A 676 -16.86 7.63 4.33
CA LEU A 676 -17.70 7.75 3.15
C LEU A 676 -18.93 6.85 3.33
N LEU A 677 -20.11 7.43 3.58
CA LEU A 677 -21.38 6.69 3.66
C LEU A 677 -22.16 6.83 2.35
N GLY A 678 -22.03 5.81 1.50
CA GLY A 678 -22.65 5.70 0.20
C GLY A 678 -21.82 4.82 -0.73
N ASP A 679 -22.49 4.12 -1.65
CA ASP A 679 -21.80 3.37 -2.71
C ASP A 679 -21.33 4.28 -3.86
N ALA A 680 -20.41 3.78 -4.67
CA ALA A 680 -19.91 4.48 -5.88
C ALA A 680 -20.16 3.64 -7.14
N CYS A 681 -20.02 4.26 -8.31
CA CYS A 681 -20.14 3.65 -9.62
C CYS A 681 -19.16 4.32 -10.60
N GLN A 682 -18.39 3.54 -11.35
CA GLN A 682 -17.47 4.04 -12.39
C GLN A 682 -18.19 4.54 -13.64
N ASP A 683 -19.46 4.17 -13.83
CA ASP A 683 -20.33 4.74 -14.87
C ASP A 683 -20.95 6.05 -14.38
N TYR A 684 -20.12 7.10 -14.26
CA TYR A 684 -20.51 8.37 -13.65
C TYR A 684 -21.62 9.11 -14.43
N ARG A 685 -21.61 8.99 -15.76
CA ARG A 685 -22.57 9.62 -16.67
C ARG A 685 -23.80 8.74 -16.95
N ASP A 686 -23.89 7.57 -16.30
CA ASP A 686 -24.86 6.50 -16.59
C ASP A 686 -24.96 6.16 -18.09
N THR A 687 -23.81 6.17 -18.76
CA THR A 687 -23.68 6.00 -20.21
C THR A 687 -24.02 4.58 -20.65
N LEU A 688 -23.90 3.61 -19.76
CA LEU A 688 -24.29 2.22 -20.00
C LEU A 688 -25.74 1.92 -19.59
N ASP A 689 -26.53 2.94 -19.20
CA ASP A 689 -27.91 2.82 -18.70
C ASP A 689 -28.01 1.77 -17.58
N SER A 690 -27.06 1.86 -16.64
CA SER A 690 -26.92 0.92 -15.54
C SER A 690 -27.95 1.16 -14.44
N GLY A 691 -28.49 2.39 -14.37
CA GLY A 691 -29.35 2.86 -13.29
C GLY A 691 -28.62 2.95 -11.93
N SER A 692 -27.29 2.91 -11.94
CA SER A 692 -26.47 2.96 -10.72
C SER A 692 -26.25 4.42 -10.29
N ILE A 693 -26.57 4.73 -9.04
CA ILE A 693 -26.38 6.07 -8.47
C ILE A 693 -25.00 6.15 -7.79
N ASN A 694 -24.24 7.20 -8.11
CA ASN A 694 -23.05 7.58 -7.36
C ASN A 694 -23.43 8.35 -6.10
N TYR A 695 -23.76 7.64 -5.01
CA TYR A 695 -24.14 8.28 -3.75
C TYR A 695 -22.97 9.06 -3.12
N VAL A 696 -21.80 8.43 -3.00
CA VAL A 696 -20.54 9.09 -2.64
C VAL A 696 -19.46 8.52 -3.55
N PRO A 697 -18.90 9.29 -4.49
CA PRO A 697 -18.02 8.75 -5.52
C PRO A 697 -16.70 8.23 -4.93
N THR A 698 -15.97 7.49 -5.76
CA THR A 698 -14.57 7.11 -5.54
C THR A 698 -13.68 7.85 -6.53
N HIS A 699 -12.39 7.97 -6.25
CA HIS A 699 -11.43 8.27 -7.32
C HIS A 699 -11.04 6.98 -8.04
N VAL A 700 -10.64 7.09 -9.31
CA VAL A 700 -10.22 5.95 -10.14
C VAL A 700 -8.81 6.24 -10.61
N ILE A 701 -7.87 5.41 -10.14
CA ILE A 701 -6.47 5.46 -10.55
C ILE A 701 -6.22 4.48 -11.69
N GLU A 702 -5.14 4.67 -12.45
CA GLU A 702 -4.70 3.70 -13.45
C GLU A 702 -3.71 2.71 -12.81
N SER A 703 -4.20 1.53 -12.44
CA SER A 703 -3.39 0.42 -11.94
C SER A 703 -2.65 -0.32 -13.05
N GLU A 704 -1.48 -0.87 -12.73
CA GLU A 704 -0.63 -1.54 -13.73
C GLU A 704 -1.29 -2.82 -14.27
N LEU A 705 -1.94 -3.59 -13.37
CA LEU A 705 -2.50 -4.90 -13.70
C LEU A 705 -3.98 -4.86 -14.11
N ASP A 706 -4.73 -3.86 -13.67
CA ASP A 706 -6.19 -3.85 -13.77
C ASP A 706 -6.77 -2.59 -14.45
N GLY A 707 -5.92 -1.67 -14.93
CA GLY A 707 -6.34 -0.38 -15.49
C GLY A 707 -7.10 0.47 -14.48
N GLN A 708 -8.27 0.98 -14.84
CA GLN A 708 -9.08 1.85 -13.98
C GLN A 708 -9.51 1.20 -12.66
N SER A 709 -8.85 1.51 -11.55
CA SER A 709 -9.08 0.92 -10.22
C SER A 709 -9.53 1.94 -9.18
N PRO A 710 -10.58 1.62 -8.39
CA PRO A 710 -11.05 2.51 -7.32
C PRO A 710 -10.02 2.72 -6.22
N SER A 711 -9.81 3.98 -5.82
CA SER A 711 -9.01 4.35 -4.65
C SER A 711 -9.75 5.39 -3.80
N ASP A 712 -10.06 5.01 -2.56
CA ASP A 712 -10.45 5.98 -1.53
C ASP A 712 -9.21 6.58 -0.84
N ASN A 713 -8.04 5.93 -0.90
CA ASN A 713 -6.80 6.43 -0.30
C ASN A 713 -6.41 7.80 -0.86
N TRP A 714 -6.62 7.99 -2.16
CA TRP A 714 -6.35 9.23 -2.89
C TRP A 714 -7.01 10.46 -2.25
N PHE A 715 -8.20 10.32 -1.65
CA PHE A 715 -8.90 11.43 -0.99
C PHE A 715 -8.20 11.95 0.27
N VAL A 716 -7.37 11.12 0.90
CA VAL A 716 -6.72 11.44 2.18
C VAL A 716 -5.21 11.63 2.07
N ALA A 717 -4.63 11.48 0.89
CA ALA A 717 -3.26 11.92 0.59
C ALA A 717 -3.28 13.41 0.20
N VAL A 718 -3.13 14.28 1.21
CA VAL A 718 -3.35 15.75 1.11
C VAL A 718 -2.13 16.58 1.53
N SER A 719 -1.05 15.94 1.98
CA SER A 719 0.20 16.56 2.39
C SER A 719 1.31 16.16 1.41
N GLY A 720 1.71 17.11 0.56
CA GLY A 720 2.67 16.81 -0.52
C GLY A 720 2.05 16.09 -1.71
N GLU A 721 2.89 15.77 -2.69
CA GLU A 721 2.50 15.06 -3.91
C GLU A 721 2.96 13.60 -3.81
N ASP A 722 2.26 12.82 -2.98
CA ASP A 722 2.53 11.41 -2.72
C ASP A 722 1.24 10.63 -2.41
N ILE A 723 1.38 9.33 -2.12
CA ILE A 723 0.27 8.38 -1.86
C ILE A 723 0.06 8.07 -0.38
N LEU A 724 0.76 8.76 0.53
CA LEU A 724 0.70 8.47 1.95
C LEU A 724 -0.61 9.05 2.54
N PRO A 725 -1.42 8.24 3.23
CA PRO A 725 -2.70 8.70 3.77
C PRO A 725 -2.50 9.56 5.02
N ASP A 726 -2.89 10.82 4.99
CA ASP A 726 -2.81 11.75 6.13
C ASP A 726 -3.96 11.62 7.12
N MET A 727 -5.04 10.96 6.71
CA MET A 727 -6.23 10.69 7.51
C MET A 727 -6.62 9.21 7.41
N LEU A 728 -7.27 8.70 8.45
CA LEU A 728 -7.75 7.33 8.53
C LEU A 728 -9.10 7.23 7.82
N ILE A 729 -9.16 6.53 6.68
CA ILE A 729 -10.36 6.48 5.84
C ILE A 729 -11.02 5.09 5.85
N GLY A 730 -12.36 5.09 5.84
CA GLY A 730 -13.17 3.90 5.60
C GLY A 730 -14.46 4.21 4.84
N ARG A 731 -15.04 3.19 4.21
CA ARG A 731 -16.27 3.28 3.42
C ARG A 731 -17.38 2.40 3.99
N LEU A 732 -18.56 2.99 4.15
CA LEU A 732 -19.82 2.31 4.44
C LEU A 732 -20.63 2.25 3.14
N SER A 733 -20.43 1.20 2.35
CA SER A 733 -21.01 1.11 1.01
C SER A 733 -22.48 0.66 1.08
N ALA A 734 -23.39 1.58 0.78
CA ALA A 734 -24.84 1.36 0.82
C ALA A 734 -25.52 1.96 -0.41
N ARG A 735 -26.51 1.23 -0.96
CA ARG A 735 -27.35 1.68 -2.08
C ARG A 735 -28.77 2.07 -1.66
N SER A 736 -29.08 1.98 -0.37
CA SER A 736 -30.35 2.41 0.21
C SER A 736 -30.18 2.78 1.67
N ASN A 737 -31.10 3.62 2.19
CA ASN A 737 -31.08 3.99 3.61
C ASN A 737 -31.25 2.76 4.53
N SER A 738 -31.93 1.71 4.06
CA SER A 738 -32.07 0.45 4.81
C SER A 738 -30.75 -0.32 4.95
N GLU A 739 -29.92 -0.32 3.91
CA GLU A 739 -28.58 -0.92 3.95
C GLU A 739 -27.65 -0.09 4.84
N ALA A 740 -27.67 1.23 4.67
CA ALA A 740 -26.91 2.16 5.52
C ALA A 740 -27.23 1.91 7.01
N ALA A 741 -28.52 1.82 7.36
CA ALA A 741 -28.95 1.58 8.73
C ALA A 741 -28.47 0.21 9.27
N ARG A 742 -28.49 -0.85 8.45
CA ARG A 742 -27.94 -2.17 8.85
C ARG A 742 -26.46 -2.10 9.18
N ILE A 743 -25.68 -1.41 8.35
CA ILE A 743 -24.23 -1.25 8.54
C ILE A 743 -23.96 -0.45 9.82
N VAL A 744 -24.58 0.72 9.97
CA VAL A 744 -24.41 1.59 11.15
C VAL A 744 -24.84 0.88 12.44
N ASN A 745 -25.98 0.17 12.44
CA ASN A 745 -26.44 -0.57 13.62
C ASN A 745 -25.46 -1.67 14.04
N LYS A 746 -24.78 -2.33 13.09
CA LYS A 746 -23.75 -3.33 13.40
C LYS A 746 -22.54 -2.70 14.09
N ILE A 747 -22.08 -1.55 13.61
CA ILE A 747 -20.96 -0.80 14.20
C ILE A 747 -21.32 -0.37 15.62
N ILE A 748 -22.46 0.32 15.80
CA ILE A 748 -22.92 0.78 17.11
C ILE A 748 -23.08 -0.40 18.09
N HIS A 749 -23.67 -1.51 17.63
CA HIS A 749 -23.80 -2.70 18.47
C HIS A 749 -22.44 -3.26 18.90
N TYR A 750 -21.49 -3.36 17.97
CA TYR A 750 -20.16 -3.88 18.24
C TYR A 750 -19.42 -3.02 19.28
N ASP A 751 -19.50 -1.70 19.16
CA ASP A 751 -18.87 -0.76 20.10
C ASP A 751 -19.51 -0.81 21.50
N GLN A 752 -20.84 -0.91 21.56
CA GLN A 752 -21.58 -0.95 22.83
C GLN A 752 -21.58 -2.34 23.50
N SER A 753 -21.37 -3.39 22.74
CA SER A 753 -21.36 -4.79 23.18
C SER A 753 -20.14 -5.50 22.59
N PRO A 754 -18.93 -5.15 23.05
CA PRO A 754 -17.70 -5.69 22.48
C PRO A 754 -17.64 -7.21 22.62
N PRO A 755 -16.98 -7.90 21.67
CA PRO A 755 -16.74 -9.34 21.68
C PRO A 755 -16.34 -9.91 23.05
N ASP A 756 -17.12 -10.86 23.55
CA ASP A 756 -16.82 -11.55 24.81
C ASP A 756 -15.74 -12.64 24.67
N GLU A 757 -15.25 -13.15 25.81
CA GLU A 757 -14.18 -14.15 25.85
C GLU A 757 -14.52 -15.49 25.19
N SER A 758 -15.78 -15.76 24.85
CA SER A 758 -16.15 -17.00 24.17
C SER A 758 -15.71 -17.05 22.72
N TRP A 759 -15.40 -15.89 22.10
CA TRP A 759 -14.99 -15.83 20.70
C TRP A 759 -13.97 -14.74 20.34
N ASN A 760 -13.67 -13.79 21.24
CA ASN A 760 -12.71 -12.70 20.98
C ASN A 760 -11.23 -13.14 20.84
N LYS A 761 -10.96 -14.45 21.02
CA LYS A 761 -9.65 -15.09 20.83
C LYS A 761 -9.64 -16.11 19.68
N ASN A 762 -10.73 -16.24 18.93
CA ASN A 762 -10.82 -17.19 17.82
C ASN A 762 -10.39 -16.51 16.51
N VAL A 763 -9.44 -17.09 15.79
CA VAL A 763 -8.98 -16.61 14.48
C VAL A 763 -9.21 -17.71 13.44
N LEU A 764 -9.77 -17.34 12.29
CA LEU A 764 -9.92 -18.22 11.14
C LEU A 764 -8.93 -17.82 10.05
N LEU A 765 -8.10 -18.77 9.61
CA LEU A 765 -7.15 -18.61 8.50
C LEU A 765 -7.55 -19.54 7.37
N VAL A 766 -7.79 -18.98 6.19
CA VAL A 766 -8.24 -19.68 4.99
C VAL A 766 -7.23 -19.45 3.87
N ALA A 767 -6.81 -20.53 3.21
CA ALA A 767 -5.83 -20.46 2.13
C ALA A 767 -6.25 -21.29 0.91
N ASP A 768 -5.97 -20.74 -0.26
CA ASP A 768 -6.09 -21.37 -1.57
C ASP A 768 -5.00 -22.45 -1.79
N ASP A 769 -5.26 -23.44 -2.65
CA ASP A 769 -4.38 -24.58 -2.94
C ASP A 769 -3.52 -24.41 -4.19
N ASP A 770 -3.73 -23.33 -4.96
CA ASP A 770 -3.02 -23.08 -6.22
C ASP A 770 -1.54 -22.68 -6.02
N ALA A 771 -1.16 -22.15 -4.85
CA ALA A 771 0.23 -21.80 -4.55
C ALA A 771 0.60 -21.88 -3.06
N SER A 772 1.80 -22.41 -2.76
CA SER A 772 2.32 -22.57 -1.39
C SER A 772 2.48 -21.25 -0.63
N VAL A 773 2.64 -20.12 -1.34
CA VAL A 773 2.76 -18.78 -0.73
C VAL A 773 1.51 -18.39 0.06
N PHE A 774 0.32 -18.89 -0.32
CA PHE A 774 -0.93 -18.57 0.37
C PHE A 774 -0.97 -19.22 1.76
N GLU A 775 -0.72 -20.53 1.84
CA GLU A 775 -0.62 -21.22 3.13
C GLU A 775 0.54 -20.68 3.97
N LEU A 776 1.71 -20.41 3.36
CA LEU A 776 2.85 -19.81 4.06
C LEU A 776 2.49 -18.46 4.67
N THR A 777 1.75 -17.62 3.95
CA THR A 777 1.26 -16.35 4.48
C THR A 777 0.39 -16.59 5.71
N SER A 778 -0.58 -17.51 5.62
CA SER A 778 -1.43 -17.88 6.76
C SER A 778 -0.61 -18.38 7.97
N GLU A 779 0.40 -19.22 7.76
CA GLU A 779 1.31 -19.66 8.84
C GLU A 779 2.05 -18.48 9.49
N GLN A 780 2.55 -17.54 8.68
CA GLN A 780 3.21 -16.34 9.20
C GLN A 780 2.28 -15.42 10.00
N LEU A 781 0.99 -15.38 9.65
CA LEU A 781 -0.02 -14.66 10.45
C LEU A 781 -0.30 -15.40 11.76
N ALA A 782 -0.38 -16.73 11.74
CA ALA A 782 -0.56 -17.55 12.94
C ALA A 782 0.58 -17.35 13.96
N ASP A 783 1.83 -17.28 13.49
CA ASP A 783 3.02 -17.08 14.34
C ASP A 783 3.04 -15.73 15.08
N ARG A 784 2.25 -14.76 14.62
CA ARG A 784 2.15 -13.42 15.22
C ARG A 784 1.10 -13.33 16.33
N LEU A 785 0.21 -14.31 16.38
CA LEU A 785 -0.84 -14.35 17.39
C LEU A 785 -0.26 -14.69 18.76
N PRO A 786 -0.72 -14.02 19.82
CA PRO A 786 -0.41 -14.46 21.18
C PRO A 786 -0.85 -15.90 21.42
N TYR A 787 -0.13 -16.63 22.29
CA TYR A 787 -0.31 -18.08 22.49
C TYR A 787 -1.73 -18.49 22.95
N TYR A 788 -2.49 -17.57 23.52
CA TYR A 788 -3.84 -17.79 24.03
C TYR A 788 -4.95 -17.59 22.98
N TYR A 789 -4.59 -17.30 21.72
CA TYR A 789 -5.53 -17.32 20.60
C TYR A 789 -5.75 -18.75 20.09
N THR A 790 -6.98 -19.05 19.70
CA THR A 790 -7.35 -20.31 19.06
C THR A 790 -7.40 -20.10 17.55
N VAL A 791 -6.55 -20.80 16.81
CA VAL A 791 -6.47 -20.68 15.35
C VAL A 791 -7.16 -21.87 14.69
N THR A 792 -8.17 -21.59 13.88
CA THR A 792 -8.80 -22.57 12.97
C THR A 792 -8.23 -22.36 11.57
N LYS A 793 -7.70 -23.42 10.95
CA LYS A 793 -7.11 -23.38 9.61
C LYS A 793 -7.97 -24.18 8.64
N VAL A 794 -8.36 -23.54 7.53
CA VAL A 794 -9.07 -24.18 6.42
C VAL A 794 -8.25 -23.95 5.16
N TYR A 795 -7.35 -24.88 4.86
CA TYR A 795 -6.50 -24.82 3.67
C TYR A 795 -7.07 -25.74 2.61
N ALA A 796 -7.39 -25.21 1.43
CA ALA A 796 -8.06 -25.95 0.36
C ALA A 796 -7.29 -27.21 -0.04
N SER A 797 -5.96 -27.22 0.09
CA SER A 797 -5.08 -28.36 -0.22
C SER A 797 -5.36 -29.61 0.65
N ALA A 798 -5.96 -29.41 1.83
CA ALA A 798 -6.33 -30.47 2.76
C ALA A 798 -7.72 -31.08 2.49
N TYR A 799 -8.48 -30.54 1.53
CA TYR A 799 -9.84 -30.96 1.16
C TYR A 799 -9.78 -31.61 -0.23
N PRO A 800 -9.84 -32.96 -0.35
CA PRO A 800 -11.11 -33.72 -0.32
C PRO A 800 -11.10 -34.95 0.62
N PRO A 801 -12.27 -35.39 1.15
CA PRO A 801 -13.58 -35.35 0.50
C PRO A 801 -14.65 -34.38 1.08
N SER A 802 -14.30 -33.46 1.99
CA SER A 802 -15.23 -32.44 2.52
C SER A 802 -15.19 -31.15 1.70
N ASP A 803 -16.22 -30.30 1.85
CA ASP A 803 -16.31 -28.95 1.27
C ASP A 803 -15.79 -27.91 2.28
N PRO A 804 -14.76 -27.10 1.94
CA PRO A 804 -14.20 -26.09 2.82
C PRO A 804 -15.20 -24.99 3.20
N ALA A 805 -16.17 -24.66 2.34
CA ALA A 805 -17.16 -23.60 2.59
C ALA A 805 -18.01 -23.87 3.86
N LEU A 806 -18.26 -25.15 4.16
CA LEU A 806 -18.98 -25.58 5.35
C LEU A 806 -18.21 -25.27 6.64
N ASP A 807 -16.90 -25.56 6.66
CA ASP A 807 -16.05 -25.32 7.82
C ASP A 807 -15.75 -23.82 8.01
N ILE A 808 -15.59 -23.08 6.91
CA ILE A 808 -15.50 -21.61 6.91
C ILE A 808 -16.78 -21.02 7.53
N SER A 809 -17.94 -21.39 7.02
CA SER A 809 -19.24 -20.93 7.54
C SER A 809 -19.42 -21.29 9.02
N ALA A 810 -19.03 -22.51 9.41
CA ALA A 810 -19.13 -22.96 10.80
C ALA A 810 -18.25 -22.13 11.75
N ALA A 811 -17.01 -21.84 11.37
CA ALA A 811 -16.09 -21.04 12.16
C ALA A 811 -16.54 -19.57 12.29
N ILE A 812 -17.06 -18.98 11.20
CA ILE A 812 -17.64 -17.62 11.24
C ILE A 812 -18.89 -17.60 12.14
N ASN A 813 -19.79 -18.58 12.01
CA ASN A 813 -21.03 -18.69 12.80
C ASN A 813 -20.77 -18.92 14.29
N GLN A 814 -19.71 -19.65 14.64
CA GLN A 814 -19.29 -19.85 16.02
C GLN A 814 -18.66 -18.59 16.65
N GLY A 815 -18.18 -17.68 15.80
CA GLY A 815 -17.54 -16.43 16.20
C GLY A 815 -16.02 -16.54 16.05
N SER A 816 -15.48 -15.69 15.18
CA SER A 816 -14.05 -15.45 15.00
C SER A 816 -13.84 -13.94 15.04
N ILE A 817 -12.83 -13.47 15.76
CA ILE A 817 -12.52 -12.03 15.84
C ILE A 817 -11.86 -11.55 14.54
N LEU A 818 -11.00 -12.39 13.96
CA LEU A 818 -10.36 -12.18 12.67
C LEU A 818 -10.65 -13.36 11.74
N VAL A 819 -10.96 -13.05 10.49
CA VAL A 819 -11.05 -14.01 9.38
C VAL A 819 -10.09 -13.54 8.29
N ASN A 820 -9.08 -14.33 7.98
CA ASN A 820 -8.12 -14.05 6.91
C ASN A 820 -8.31 -15.02 5.77
N TYR A 821 -8.38 -14.49 4.55
CA TYR A 821 -8.26 -15.28 3.34
C TYR A 821 -7.04 -14.82 2.53
N THR A 822 -6.22 -15.78 2.09
CA THR A 822 -5.07 -15.57 1.20
C THR A 822 -5.21 -16.48 -0.01
N GLY A 823 -5.25 -15.93 -1.23
CA GLY A 823 -5.51 -16.74 -2.42
C GLY A 823 -5.95 -15.94 -3.64
N HIS A 824 -6.52 -16.62 -4.63
CA HIS A 824 -7.16 -15.97 -5.76
C HIS A 824 -8.54 -15.39 -5.37
N GLY A 825 -9.01 -14.41 -6.13
CA GLY A 825 -10.27 -13.73 -5.85
C GLY A 825 -10.97 -13.29 -7.12
N GLY A 826 -12.29 -13.41 -7.12
CA GLY A 826 -13.15 -12.71 -8.07
C GLY A 826 -13.94 -11.61 -7.39
N LEU A 827 -14.96 -11.07 -8.07
CA LEU A 827 -15.82 -10.08 -7.44
C LEU A 827 -16.62 -10.67 -6.27
N GLN A 828 -17.15 -11.89 -6.44
CA GLN A 828 -18.16 -12.48 -5.55
C GLN A 828 -17.74 -13.83 -4.95
N TRP A 829 -16.45 -14.17 -5.00
CA TRP A 829 -15.93 -15.44 -4.53
C TRP A 829 -14.45 -15.36 -4.13
N TRP A 830 -14.06 -16.23 -3.21
CA TRP A 830 -12.70 -16.68 -2.97
C TRP A 830 -12.33 -17.75 -4.01
N GLY A 831 -11.05 -18.07 -4.15
CA GLY A 831 -10.47 -18.92 -5.20
C GLY A 831 -11.19 -20.24 -5.48
N GLN A 832 -10.78 -20.91 -6.55
CA GLN A 832 -11.38 -22.18 -6.94
C GLN A 832 -10.57 -23.35 -6.38
N TRP A 833 -11.24 -24.45 -6.06
CA TRP A 833 -10.61 -25.69 -5.60
C TRP A 833 -11.19 -26.88 -6.39
N ASN A 834 -10.78 -28.11 -6.04
CA ASN A 834 -11.24 -29.34 -6.69
C ASN A 834 -11.04 -29.31 -8.22
N ASN A 835 -9.80 -29.06 -8.67
CA ASN A 835 -9.44 -28.88 -10.10
C ASN A 835 -10.24 -27.76 -10.79
N ASN A 836 -10.39 -26.62 -10.12
CA ASN A 836 -11.07 -25.42 -10.61
C ASN A 836 -12.56 -25.64 -10.97
N SER A 837 -13.24 -26.55 -10.27
CA SER A 837 -14.65 -26.88 -10.53
C SER A 837 -15.61 -26.32 -9.49
N GLU A 838 -15.11 -25.94 -8.31
CA GLU A 838 -15.88 -25.42 -7.18
C GLU A 838 -15.19 -24.17 -6.59
N PHE A 839 -15.93 -23.29 -5.91
CA PHE A 839 -15.38 -22.13 -5.22
C PHE A 839 -15.11 -22.47 -3.74
N ILE A 840 -14.04 -21.91 -3.16
CA ILE A 840 -13.68 -22.11 -1.75
C ILE A 840 -14.74 -21.48 -0.84
N PHE A 841 -15.25 -20.31 -1.24
CA PHE A 841 -16.30 -19.56 -0.55
C PHE A 841 -16.90 -18.51 -1.51
N GLU A 842 -18.22 -18.39 -1.60
CA GLU A 842 -18.87 -17.48 -2.55
C GLU A 842 -20.03 -16.68 -1.95
N ALA A 843 -20.65 -15.81 -2.75
CA ALA A 843 -21.76 -14.95 -2.33
C ALA A 843 -22.93 -15.72 -1.68
N SER A 844 -23.21 -16.94 -2.16
CA SER A 844 -24.28 -17.77 -1.62
C SER A 844 -23.98 -18.18 -0.16
N ASP A 845 -22.73 -18.53 0.14
CA ASP A 845 -22.27 -18.88 1.49
C ASP A 845 -22.30 -17.67 2.44
N ILE A 846 -21.82 -16.50 1.96
CA ILE A 846 -21.81 -15.25 2.73
C ILE A 846 -23.23 -14.88 3.16
N THR A 847 -24.18 -14.89 2.21
CA THR A 847 -25.57 -14.51 2.49
C THR A 847 -26.28 -15.49 3.43
N ALA A 848 -25.84 -16.74 3.47
CA ALA A 848 -26.32 -17.81 4.33
C ALA A 848 -25.73 -17.82 5.75
N LEU A 849 -24.74 -16.96 6.05
CA LEU A 849 -24.17 -16.83 7.40
C LEU A 849 -25.25 -16.55 8.45
N THR A 850 -25.01 -17.03 9.67
CA THR A 850 -25.92 -16.95 10.84
C THR A 850 -25.23 -16.42 12.10
N ASN A 851 -24.05 -15.83 11.96
CA ASN A 851 -23.18 -15.27 13.01
C ASN A 851 -23.75 -14.00 13.65
N THR A 852 -24.98 -14.08 14.16
CA THR A 852 -25.71 -12.93 14.70
C THR A 852 -24.92 -12.27 15.84
N HIS A 853 -24.56 -11.00 15.65
CA HIS A 853 -23.73 -10.18 16.54
C HIS A 853 -22.32 -10.71 16.84
N ARG A 854 -21.86 -11.76 16.14
CA ARG A 854 -20.48 -12.26 16.19
C ARG A 854 -19.74 -11.82 14.96
N LEU A 855 -19.46 -10.52 14.91
CA LEU A 855 -19.04 -9.82 13.70
C LEU A 855 -17.50 -9.80 13.60
N PRO A 856 -16.86 -10.66 12.77
CA PRO A 856 -15.43 -10.60 12.52
C PRO A 856 -15.01 -9.31 11.83
N VAL A 857 -13.71 -9.01 11.90
CA VAL A 857 -13.03 -8.28 10.82
C VAL A 857 -12.52 -9.31 9.81
N VAL A 858 -12.87 -9.11 8.54
CA VAL A 858 -12.47 -9.98 7.43
C VAL A 858 -11.37 -9.28 6.64
N THR A 859 -10.25 -9.95 6.36
CA THR A 859 -9.24 -9.44 5.42
C THR A 859 -9.04 -10.42 4.27
N ALA A 860 -9.02 -9.89 3.06
CA ALA A 860 -8.88 -10.69 1.84
C ALA A 860 -7.61 -10.26 1.08
N GLY A 861 -6.55 -11.04 1.21
CA GLY A 861 -5.31 -10.91 0.45
C GLY A 861 -5.44 -11.51 -0.95
N ASN A 862 -6.35 -10.97 -1.76
CA ASN A 862 -6.68 -11.46 -3.10
C ASN A 862 -7.10 -10.32 -4.05
N CYS A 863 -7.44 -10.66 -5.29
CA CYS A 863 -7.87 -9.71 -6.31
C CYS A 863 -9.36 -9.37 -6.20
N ARG A 864 -9.73 -8.09 -6.39
CA ARG A 864 -11.09 -7.58 -6.67
C ARG A 864 -12.23 -7.91 -5.69
N ASN A 865 -11.96 -8.52 -4.53
CA ASN A 865 -12.99 -8.75 -3.49
C ASN A 865 -13.54 -7.44 -2.88
N GLY A 866 -12.82 -6.33 -3.06
CA GLY A 866 -13.23 -4.97 -2.71
C GLY A 866 -13.51 -4.08 -3.92
N LEU A 867 -13.79 -4.64 -5.11
CA LEU A 867 -14.15 -3.85 -6.29
C LEU A 867 -15.63 -3.43 -6.23
N PHE A 868 -15.91 -2.33 -5.53
CA PHE A 868 -17.28 -1.90 -5.19
C PHE A 868 -17.97 -1.02 -6.24
N SER A 869 -17.20 -0.39 -7.13
CA SER A 869 -17.69 0.65 -8.04
C SER A 869 -18.11 0.15 -9.42
N LEU A 870 -18.26 -1.15 -9.63
CA LEU A 870 -18.61 -1.66 -10.97
C LEU A 870 -19.99 -1.14 -11.38
N TYR A 871 -20.10 -0.73 -12.64
CA TYR A 871 -21.38 -0.32 -13.25
C TYR A 871 -22.45 -1.41 -13.25
N ARG A 872 -22.04 -2.67 -13.08
CA ARG A 872 -22.97 -3.79 -12.94
C ARG A 872 -23.51 -3.80 -11.52
N ASN A 873 -24.81 -4.04 -11.36
CA ASN A 873 -25.47 -4.20 -10.06
C ASN A 873 -25.10 -5.54 -9.37
N TRP A 874 -23.81 -5.78 -9.21
CA TRP A 874 -23.22 -6.85 -8.42
C TRP A 874 -22.63 -6.24 -7.14
N SER A 875 -22.62 -7.01 -6.07
CA SER A 875 -21.94 -6.64 -4.83
C SER A 875 -20.68 -7.47 -4.70
N SER A 876 -19.56 -6.82 -4.42
CA SER A 876 -18.30 -7.45 -4.09
C SER A 876 -18.41 -8.28 -2.79
N VAL A 877 -17.46 -9.19 -2.56
CA VAL A 877 -17.37 -9.95 -1.29
C VAL A 877 -17.39 -9.01 -0.08
N ALA A 878 -16.67 -7.88 -0.15
CA ALA A 878 -16.63 -6.90 0.93
C ALA A 878 -18.00 -6.27 1.21
N GLU A 879 -18.71 -5.81 0.16
CA GLU A 879 -20.07 -5.26 0.30
C GLU A 879 -21.07 -6.32 0.82
N LEU A 880 -20.96 -7.57 0.37
CA LEU A 880 -21.83 -8.66 0.81
C LEU A 880 -21.70 -8.90 2.32
N PHE A 881 -20.49 -9.01 2.84
CA PHE A 881 -20.26 -9.13 4.29
C PHE A 881 -20.75 -7.89 5.06
N GLN A 882 -20.52 -6.70 4.52
CA GLN A 882 -20.85 -5.43 5.17
C GLN A 882 -22.37 -5.21 5.25
N ARG A 883 -23.14 -5.51 4.21
CA ARG A 883 -24.58 -5.17 4.09
C ARG A 883 -25.53 -6.12 4.82
N LEU A 884 -25.06 -7.28 5.30
CA LEU A 884 -25.90 -8.23 6.02
C LEU A 884 -26.39 -7.67 7.37
N GLU A 885 -27.68 -7.86 7.63
CA GLU A 885 -28.34 -7.40 8.86
C GLU A 885 -27.95 -8.27 10.07
N ASN A 886 -27.38 -7.62 11.09
CA ASN A 886 -26.94 -8.22 12.36
C ASN A 886 -25.92 -9.37 12.24
N ARG A 887 -25.38 -9.65 11.05
CA ARG A 887 -24.46 -10.76 10.75
C ARG A 887 -23.46 -10.34 9.65
N GLY A 888 -22.66 -11.27 9.15
CA GLY A 888 -21.57 -10.94 8.22
C GLY A 888 -20.37 -10.38 8.99
N ALA A 889 -19.82 -9.24 8.59
CA ALA A 889 -18.64 -8.64 9.25
C ALA A 889 -18.94 -7.27 9.87
N VAL A 890 -18.13 -6.84 10.85
CA VAL A 890 -18.14 -5.44 11.32
C VAL A 890 -17.34 -4.56 10.37
N ALA A 891 -16.26 -5.12 9.79
CA ALA A 891 -15.47 -4.50 8.74
C ALA A 891 -14.87 -5.55 7.81
N VAL A 892 -14.60 -5.15 6.57
CA VAL A 892 -13.83 -5.93 5.60
C VAL A 892 -12.69 -5.08 5.05
N TRP A 893 -11.51 -5.65 4.89
CA TRP A 893 -10.38 -4.99 4.24
C TRP A 893 -9.91 -5.80 3.04
N ALA A 894 -10.10 -5.26 1.84
CA ALA A 894 -9.92 -6.00 0.58
C ALA A 894 -9.48 -5.09 -0.57
N SER A 895 -8.81 -5.68 -1.56
CA SER A 895 -8.35 -4.98 -2.76
C SER A 895 -9.47 -4.69 -3.76
N SER A 896 -9.48 -3.48 -4.33
CA SER A 896 -10.32 -3.07 -5.46
C SER A 896 -9.72 -3.45 -6.83
N SER A 897 -8.45 -3.87 -6.86
CA SER A 897 -7.65 -4.14 -8.07
C SER A 897 -7.14 -5.59 -8.12
N VAL A 898 -6.45 -5.93 -9.20
CA VAL A 898 -5.57 -7.10 -9.28
C VAL A 898 -4.21 -6.73 -8.71
N SER A 899 -3.63 -7.60 -7.89
CA SER A 899 -2.40 -7.32 -7.15
C SER A 899 -1.59 -8.59 -6.88
N TYR A 900 -0.35 -8.43 -6.41
CA TYR A 900 0.60 -9.54 -6.25
C TYR A 900 0.50 -10.24 -4.89
N PRO A 901 0.63 -11.58 -4.81
CA PRO A 901 0.65 -12.30 -3.53
C PRO A 901 1.75 -11.81 -2.57
N ALA A 902 2.91 -11.43 -3.10
CA ALA A 902 4.05 -10.96 -2.28
C ALA A 902 3.74 -9.66 -1.53
N SER A 903 3.01 -8.71 -2.14
CA SER A 903 2.62 -7.47 -1.46
C SER A 903 1.52 -7.75 -0.42
N HIS A 904 0.59 -8.67 -0.69
CA HIS A 904 -0.43 -9.09 0.29
C HIS A 904 0.17 -9.74 1.53
N GLN A 905 1.17 -10.60 1.34
CA GLN A 905 1.87 -11.25 2.43
C GLN A 905 2.44 -10.22 3.41
N ILE A 906 2.97 -9.11 2.89
CA ILE A 906 3.56 -8.07 3.72
C ILE A 906 2.48 -7.19 4.33
N LEU A 907 1.51 -6.77 3.54
CA LEU A 907 0.39 -5.95 4.00
C LEU A 907 -0.37 -6.60 5.17
N LEU A 908 -0.77 -7.87 5.03
CA LEU A 908 -1.50 -8.61 6.06
C LEU A 908 -0.63 -8.88 7.28
N ARG A 909 0.67 -9.14 7.07
CA ARG A 909 1.63 -9.31 8.16
C ARG A 909 1.76 -8.03 8.99
N GLU A 910 1.96 -6.89 8.35
CA GLU A 910 2.06 -5.59 9.03
C GLU A 910 0.75 -5.21 9.74
N PHE A 911 -0.41 -5.65 9.24
CA PHE A 911 -1.69 -5.53 9.95
C PHE A 911 -1.71 -6.35 11.26
N TYR A 912 -1.23 -7.59 11.24
CA TYR A 912 -1.10 -8.39 12.46
C TYR A 912 -0.04 -7.83 13.42
N GLU A 913 1.08 -7.30 12.90
CA GLU A 913 2.09 -6.61 13.72
C GLU A 913 1.49 -5.38 14.42
N ALA A 914 0.74 -4.55 13.68
CA ALA A 914 0.06 -3.38 14.23
C ALA A 914 -0.86 -3.75 15.40
N ILE A 915 -1.67 -4.80 15.24
CA ILE A 915 -2.61 -5.24 16.28
C ILE A 915 -1.88 -5.91 17.45
N PHE A 916 -1.05 -6.93 17.19
CA PHE A 916 -0.57 -7.85 18.23
C PHE A 916 0.81 -7.51 18.79
N GLN A 917 1.61 -6.69 18.11
CA GLN A 917 2.91 -6.22 18.61
C GLN A 917 2.88 -4.74 19.02
N HIS A 918 2.04 -3.93 18.36
CA HIS A 918 1.98 -2.48 18.61
C HIS A 918 0.69 -2.01 19.31
N ASP A 919 -0.22 -2.94 19.64
CA ASP A 919 -1.47 -2.66 20.34
C ASP A 919 -2.33 -1.57 19.67
N GLN A 920 -2.29 -1.51 18.34
CA GLN A 920 -3.12 -0.62 17.53
C GLN A 920 -4.43 -1.32 17.17
N TYR A 921 -5.46 -1.11 17.98
CA TYR A 921 -6.75 -1.79 17.81
C TYR A 921 -7.75 -1.02 16.94
N SER A 922 -7.54 0.29 16.74
CA SER A 922 -8.32 1.10 15.82
C SER A 922 -8.20 0.53 14.40
N LEU A 923 -9.33 0.23 13.75
CA LEU A 923 -9.34 -0.38 12.41
C LEU A 923 -8.67 0.54 11.40
N GLY A 924 -9.00 1.82 11.38
CA GLY A 924 -8.36 2.79 10.49
C GLY A 924 -6.85 2.90 10.75
N ALA A 925 -6.45 2.99 12.03
CA ALA A 925 -5.04 3.16 12.38
C ALA A 925 -4.21 1.93 12.00
N SER A 926 -4.70 0.72 12.27
CA SER A 926 -4.02 -0.54 11.97
C SER A 926 -3.93 -0.81 10.47
N THR A 927 -5.01 -0.57 9.69
CA THR A 927 -4.95 -0.71 8.23
C THR A 927 -4.04 0.33 7.59
N THR A 928 -4.05 1.58 8.07
CA THR A 928 -3.18 2.64 7.57
C THR A 928 -1.71 2.37 7.94
N ALA A 929 -1.43 1.94 9.17
CA ALA A 929 -0.08 1.53 9.57
C ALA A 929 0.46 0.41 8.68
N ALA A 930 -0.38 -0.60 8.39
CA ALA A 930 -0.02 -1.68 7.50
C ALA A 930 0.31 -1.17 6.08
N LYS A 931 -0.49 -0.25 5.51
CA LYS A 931 -0.21 0.37 4.21
C LYS A 931 1.13 1.10 4.19
N ILE A 932 1.35 1.98 5.17
CA ILE A 932 2.57 2.81 5.28
C ILE A 932 3.81 1.91 5.43
N ASN A 933 3.75 0.92 6.33
CA ASN A 933 4.85 -0.02 6.52
C ASN A 933 5.12 -0.82 5.26
N THR A 934 4.08 -1.30 4.55
CA THR A 934 4.23 -2.01 3.28
C THR A 934 5.04 -1.19 2.27
N LEU A 935 4.74 0.10 2.08
CA LEU A 935 5.50 0.99 1.20
C LEU A 935 6.95 1.22 1.68
N GLY A 936 7.15 1.22 3.00
CA GLY A 936 8.45 1.32 3.64
C GLY A 936 9.39 0.15 3.33
N TYR A 937 8.84 -1.05 3.10
CA TYR A 937 9.64 -2.23 2.77
C TYR A 937 10.18 -2.19 1.33
N TYR A 938 9.38 -1.69 0.38
CA TYR A 938 9.73 -1.67 -1.03
C TYR A 938 8.77 -0.80 -1.88
N ASP A 939 9.29 -0.07 -2.87
CA ASP A 939 8.54 0.99 -3.60
C ASP A 939 7.43 0.48 -4.51
N LEU A 940 7.63 -0.67 -5.13
CA LEU A 940 6.72 -1.18 -6.15
C LEU A 940 5.37 -1.63 -5.57
N TRP A 941 5.16 -1.48 -4.27
CA TRP A 941 3.93 -1.83 -3.58
C TRP A 941 3.06 -0.60 -3.28
N GLY A 942 3.32 0.55 -3.91
CA GLY A 942 2.45 1.72 -3.83
C GLY A 942 1.00 1.43 -4.25
N GLU A 943 0.78 0.54 -5.23
CA GLU A 943 -0.59 0.23 -5.69
C GLU A 943 -1.45 -0.41 -4.59
N VAL A 944 -0.89 -1.22 -3.69
CA VAL A 944 -1.68 -1.80 -2.58
C VAL A 944 -2.05 -0.77 -1.51
N VAL A 945 -1.30 0.33 -1.39
CA VAL A 945 -1.68 1.46 -0.54
C VAL A 945 -2.94 2.13 -1.09
N GLU A 946 -3.02 2.31 -2.40
CA GLU A 946 -4.16 2.92 -3.08
C GLU A 946 -5.39 2.01 -3.12
N THR A 947 -5.20 0.72 -3.43
CA THR A 947 -6.30 -0.17 -3.83
C THR A 947 -6.90 -1.02 -2.70
N PHE A 948 -6.26 -1.12 -1.53
CA PHE A 948 -6.87 -1.79 -0.37
C PHE A 948 -7.83 -0.87 0.37
N ILE A 949 -9.12 -1.18 0.33
CA ILE A 949 -10.20 -0.36 0.87
C ILE A 949 -10.71 -0.95 2.18
N LEU A 950 -10.82 -0.12 3.22
CA LEU A 950 -11.46 -0.47 4.48
C LEU A 950 -12.97 -0.26 4.34
N PHE A 951 -13.72 -1.34 4.17
CA PHE A 951 -15.17 -1.36 4.24
C PHE A 951 -15.62 -1.45 5.70
N GLY A 952 -15.65 -0.32 6.38
CA GLY A 952 -15.98 -0.20 7.80
C GLY A 952 -15.76 1.22 8.29
N ASP A 953 -16.10 1.46 9.56
CA ASP A 953 -15.82 2.73 10.22
C ASP A 953 -14.38 2.69 10.80
N PRO A 954 -13.46 3.58 10.37
CA PRO A 954 -12.07 3.61 10.79
C PRO A 954 -11.88 3.95 12.28
N ALA A 955 -12.88 4.51 12.96
CA ALA A 955 -12.82 4.78 14.41
C ALA A 955 -13.16 3.54 15.27
N THR A 956 -13.77 2.51 14.67
CA THR A 956 -14.10 1.25 15.37
C THR A 956 -12.85 0.65 16.00
N GLN A 957 -12.94 0.25 17.27
CA GLN A 957 -11.87 -0.46 17.97
C GLN A 957 -12.09 -1.96 17.87
N LEU A 958 -11.07 -2.72 17.46
CA LEU A 958 -11.14 -4.18 17.46
C LEU A 958 -11.33 -4.70 18.89
N GLY A 959 -12.39 -5.46 19.12
CA GLY A 959 -12.77 -5.96 20.44
C GLY A 959 -11.95 -7.15 20.91
N ILE A 960 -10.64 -6.98 21.03
CA ILE A 960 -9.72 -7.99 21.58
C ILE A 960 -9.36 -7.72 23.05
N PRO A 961 -8.99 -8.75 23.83
CA PRO A 961 -8.53 -8.56 25.20
C PRO A 961 -7.21 -7.78 25.24
N THR A 962 -6.94 -7.13 26.38
CA THR A 962 -5.63 -6.50 26.64
C THR A 962 -4.51 -7.51 26.42
N ASN A 963 -3.57 -7.16 25.56
CA ASN A 963 -2.48 -8.03 25.18
C ASN A 963 -1.28 -7.83 26.13
N TYR A 964 -1.24 -8.59 27.23
CA TYR A 964 -0.17 -8.49 28.22
C TYR A 964 1.16 -9.06 27.70
N PRO A 965 2.32 -8.47 28.06
CA PRO A 965 3.62 -9.08 27.79
C PRO A 965 3.77 -10.36 28.61
N TYR A 966 4.46 -11.37 28.07
CA TYR A 966 4.69 -12.66 28.73
C TYR A 966 6.04 -13.25 28.32
N VAL A 967 6.53 -14.27 29.03
CA VAL A 967 7.76 -14.98 28.66
C VAL A 967 7.45 -16.05 27.62
N LYS A 968 7.95 -15.87 26.39
CA LYS A 968 7.82 -16.82 25.27
C LYS A 968 8.65 -18.07 25.50
N SER A 969 9.90 -17.89 25.87
CA SER A 969 10.85 -18.98 26.16
C SER A 969 11.91 -18.52 27.15
N SER A 970 12.54 -19.50 27.81
CA SER A 970 13.71 -19.29 28.65
C SER A 970 14.77 -20.34 28.34
N ILE A 971 16.03 -19.96 28.51
CA ILE A 971 17.17 -20.85 28.61
C ILE A 971 17.78 -20.60 29.98
N PRO A 972 17.98 -21.61 30.84
CA PRO A 972 17.42 -22.95 30.73
C PRO A 972 15.88 -22.95 30.67
N ALA A 973 15.29 -23.96 30.04
CA ALA A 973 13.83 -24.07 29.96
C ALA A 973 13.23 -24.42 31.33
N ASP A 974 11.97 -24.06 31.56
CA ASP A 974 11.27 -24.50 32.79
C ASP A 974 11.28 -26.03 32.89
N ARG A 975 11.73 -26.51 34.04
CA ARG A 975 11.90 -27.90 34.44
C ARG A 975 12.97 -28.68 33.69
N ASP A 976 13.93 -28.02 33.06
CA ASP A 976 15.11 -28.72 32.53
C ASP A 976 15.88 -29.46 33.63
N HIS A 977 16.42 -30.63 33.32
CA HIS A 977 17.04 -31.54 34.29
C HIS A 977 18.54 -31.77 34.11
N GLN A 978 19.14 -31.23 33.05
CA GLN A 978 20.56 -31.43 32.69
C GLN A 978 21.19 -30.13 32.21
N VAL A 979 21.02 -29.07 33.00
CA VAL A 979 21.56 -27.75 32.66
C VAL A 979 23.06 -27.72 32.95
N PRO A 980 23.94 -27.37 31.98
CA PRO A 980 25.36 -27.16 32.24
C PRO A 980 25.59 -26.08 33.31
N ILE A 981 26.68 -26.19 34.07
CA ILE A 981 26.97 -25.21 35.14
C ILE A 981 27.21 -23.80 34.62
N ASP A 982 27.69 -23.68 33.39
CA ASP A 982 28.03 -22.46 32.67
C ASP A 982 26.92 -22.02 31.70
N GLN A 983 25.75 -22.64 31.76
CA GLN A 983 24.63 -22.29 30.89
C GLN A 983 24.05 -20.93 31.28
N ASP A 984 24.34 -19.92 30.47
CA ASP A 984 23.76 -18.57 30.61
C ASP A 984 22.23 -18.61 30.67
N ILE A 985 21.67 -17.65 31.41
CA ILE A 985 20.23 -17.44 31.47
C ILE A 985 19.81 -16.49 30.35
N GLN A 986 18.91 -16.93 29.47
CA GLN A 986 18.28 -16.11 28.44
C GLN A 986 16.76 -16.14 28.62
N ILE A 987 16.12 -14.97 28.56
CA ILE A 987 14.67 -14.81 28.67
C ILE A 987 14.19 -14.10 27.42
N VAL A 988 13.25 -14.71 26.70
CA VAL A 988 12.63 -14.13 25.52
C VAL A 988 11.21 -13.68 25.89
N PHE A 989 10.97 -12.38 25.81
CA PHE A 989 9.67 -11.76 26.05
C PHE A 989 8.83 -11.72 24.78
N SER A 990 7.51 -11.71 24.95
CA SER A 990 6.57 -11.64 23.83
C SER A 990 6.57 -10.29 23.12
N LYS A 991 6.95 -9.23 23.84
CA LYS A 991 6.94 -7.83 23.42
C LYS A 991 8.20 -7.09 23.93
N PRO A 992 8.56 -5.93 23.35
CA PRO A 992 9.59 -5.06 23.89
C PRO A 992 9.31 -4.61 25.32
N MET A 993 10.24 -4.85 26.23
CA MET A 993 10.14 -4.49 27.65
C MET A 993 10.76 -3.12 27.95
N ILE A 994 10.26 -2.43 28.97
CA ILE A 994 10.97 -1.30 29.59
C ILE A 994 12.08 -1.89 30.45
N THR A 995 13.30 -1.89 29.92
CA THR A 995 14.45 -2.59 30.51
C THR A 995 14.75 -2.19 31.96
N SER A 996 14.45 -0.95 32.35
CA SER A 996 14.62 -0.44 33.72
C SER A 996 13.60 -0.96 34.73
N THR A 997 12.49 -1.55 34.27
CA THR A 997 11.44 -2.13 35.13
C THR A 997 11.59 -3.63 35.32
N VAL A 998 12.48 -4.27 34.55
CA VAL A 998 12.62 -5.72 34.53
C VAL A 998 13.55 -6.15 35.66
N GLU A 999 13.02 -6.98 36.55
CA GLU A 999 13.73 -7.48 37.73
C GLU A 999 13.76 -9.01 37.72
N LEU A 1000 14.97 -9.58 37.77
CA LEU A 1000 15.19 -11.01 37.95
C LEU A 1000 15.53 -11.30 39.43
N GLY A 1001 14.65 -12.02 40.12
CA GLY A 1001 14.87 -12.56 41.46
C GLY A 1001 15.27 -14.04 41.43
N GLY A 1002 16.15 -14.47 42.33
CA GLY A 1002 16.59 -15.88 42.42
C GLY A 1002 17.81 -16.08 43.34
N PRO A 1003 18.22 -17.34 43.61
CA PRO A 1003 19.39 -17.65 44.43
C PRO A 1003 20.67 -17.07 43.80
N GLY A 1004 21.40 -16.22 44.54
CA GLY A 1004 22.64 -15.59 44.07
C GLY A 1004 22.51 -14.15 43.54
N THR A 1005 21.29 -13.64 43.32
CA THR A 1005 21.04 -12.27 42.81
C THR A 1005 21.48 -11.15 43.77
N LEU A 1006 21.85 -11.48 45.02
CA LEU A 1006 22.45 -10.56 46.00
C LEU A 1006 23.95 -10.83 46.27
N ALA A 1007 24.57 -11.84 45.63
CA ALA A 1007 25.91 -12.32 45.97
C ALA A 1007 26.85 -12.62 44.78
N LEU A 1008 26.37 -12.63 43.54
CA LEU A 1008 27.18 -12.82 42.33
C LEU A 1008 26.97 -11.65 41.35
N PRO A 1009 28.01 -11.16 40.65
CA PRO A 1009 27.86 -10.10 39.66
C PRO A 1009 27.22 -10.67 38.40
N PHE A 1010 25.90 -10.53 38.28
CA PHE A 1010 25.22 -10.75 37.00
C PHE A 1010 25.52 -9.59 36.06
N THR A 1011 25.93 -9.88 34.83
CA THR A 1011 25.99 -8.88 33.76
C THR A 1011 24.83 -9.14 32.81
N SER A 1012 23.86 -8.23 32.77
CA SER A 1012 22.72 -8.33 31.86
C SER A 1012 23.01 -7.64 30.54
N THR A 1013 22.65 -8.27 29.43
CA THR A 1013 22.61 -7.66 28.09
C THR A 1013 21.22 -7.82 27.50
N TRP A 1014 20.78 -6.81 26.76
CA TRP A 1014 19.49 -6.81 26.06
C TRP A 1014 19.70 -6.89 24.56
N SER A 1015 18.79 -7.55 23.85
CA SER A 1015 18.69 -7.39 22.39
C SER A 1015 18.33 -5.95 22.02
N ALA A 1016 18.65 -5.54 20.80
CA ALA A 1016 18.33 -4.19 20.30
C ALA A 1016 16.83 -3.83 20.40
N LYS A 1017 15.95 -4.83 20.29
CA LYS A 1017 14.49 -4.67 20.39
C LYS A 1017 13.96 -4.74 21.84
N ASN A 1018 14.82 -4.92 22.85
CA ASN A 1018 14.46 -5.14 24.25
C ASN A 1018 13.49 -6.32 24.47
N THR A 1019 13.59 -7.34 23.64
CA THR A 1019 12.75 -8.56 23.69
C THR A 1019 13.50 -9.76 24.24
N ILE A 1020 14.83 -9.73 24.27
CA ILE A 1020 15.67 -10.82 24.77
C ILE A 1020 16.58 -10.23 25.85
N LEU A 1021 16.58 -10.85 27.02
CA LEU A 1021 17.43 -10.53 28.14
C LEU A 1021 18.36 -11.71 28.41
N SER A 1022 19.66 -11.50 28.26
CA SER A 1022 20.70 -12.48 28.55
C SER A 1022 21.45 -12.08 29.81
N TYR A 1023 21.73 -13.05 30.67
CA TYR A 1023 22.48 -12.89 31.91
C TYR A 1023 23.68 -13.82 31.90
N ALA A 1024 24.87 -13.22 31.86
CA ALA A 1024 26.11 -13.94 32.14
C ALA A 1024 26.32 -14.04 33.66
N HIS A 1025 26.69 -15.23 34.13
CA HIS A 1025 26.93 -15.50 35.54
C HIS A 1025 28.11 -16.47 35.75
N PRO A 1026 28.73 -16.50 36.94
CA PRO A 1026 29.68 -17.57 37.31
C PRO A 1026 28.99 -18.93 37.40
N ASN A 1027 29.75 -20.02 37.23
CA ASN A 1027 29.22 -21.40 37.25
C ASN A 1027 28.23 -21.66 38.39
N PHE A 1028 27.07 -22.22 38.06
CA PHE A 1028 26.09 -22.68 39.03
C PHE A 1028 26.65 -23.81 39.90
N GLU A 1029 26.17 -23.92 41.14
CA GLU A 1029 26.46 -25.09 41.97
C GLU A 1029 25.84 -26.36 41.37
N HIS A 1030 26.65 -27.40 41.19
CA HIS A 1030 26.23 -28.71 40.69
C HIS A 1030 25.08 -29.33 41.53
N GLY A 1031 24.15 -30.00 40.85
CA GLY A 1031 23.10 -30.80 41.51
C GLY A 1031 22.02 -29.99 42.24
N ARG A 1032 21.99 -28.67 42.06
CA ARG A 1032 20.97 -27.79 42.64
C ARG A 1032 19.75 -27.68 41.74
N ILE A 1033 18.59 -27.53 42.37
CA ILE A 1033 17.39 -26.99 41.73
C ILE A 1033 17.43 -25.48 41.96
N LEU A 1034 17.46 -24.71 40.88
CA LEU A 1034 17.43 -23.26 40.92
C LEU A 1034 16.04 -22.78 40.50
N THR A 1035 15.55 -21.75 41.18
CA THR A 1035 14.25 -21.13 40.89
C THR A 1035 14.46 -19.63 40.70
N PHE A 1036 14.03 -19.13 39.55
CA PHE A 1036 14.09 -17.73 39.20
C PHE A 1036 12.69 -17.16 39.05
N THR A 1037 12.53 -15.88 39.34
CA THR A 1037 11.29 -15.11 39.15
C THR A 1037 11.61 -13.84 38.39
N ILE A 1038 10.88 -13.59 37.32
CA ILE A 1038 11.02 -12.40 36.48
C ILE A 1038 9.75 -11.55 36.59
N SER A 1039 9.93 -10.25 36.72
CA SER A 1039 8.86 -9.25 36.64
C SER A 1039 9.30 -8.08 35.77
N GLY A 1040 8.34 -7.32 35.24
CA GLY A 1040 8.63 -6.12 34.45
C GLY A 1040 7.39 -5.58 33.77
N GLN A 1041 7.56 -4.49 33.01
CA GLN A 1041 6.51 -3.86 32.21
C GLN A 1041 6.94 -3.73 30.74
N ASP A 1042 5.99 -3.80 29.81
CA ASP A 1042 6.20 -3.43 28.41
C ASP A 1042 6.16 -1.90 28.23
N ARG A 1043 6.40 -1.41 27.01
CA ARG A 1043 6.43 0.04 26.70
C ARG A 1043 5.12 0.77 27.05
N PRO A 1044 3.93 0.21 26.81
CA PRO A 1044 2.66 0.78 27.31
C PRO A 1044 2.51 0.78 28.85
N GLY A 1045 3.35 0.05 29.59
CA GLY A 1045 3.28 -0.05 31.05
C GLY A 1045 2.47 -1.26 31.56
N ASN A 1046 2.09 -2.19 30.69
CA ASN A 1046 1.42 -3.42 31.07
C ASN A 1046 2.38 -4.34 31.82
N VAL A 1047 1.93 -4.90 32.93
CA VAL A 1047 2.73 -5.82 33.76
C VAL A 1047 2.86 -7.18 33.06
N LEU A 1048 4.04 -7.79 33.17
CA LEU A 1048 4.32 -9.16 32.73
C LEU A 1048 3.29 -10.14 33.30
N GLY A 1049 2.50 -10.72 32.40
CA GLY A 1049 1.49 -11.73 32.69
C GLY A 1049 2.01 -13.15 32.50
N ASP A 1050 1.11 -14.12 32.71
CA ASP A 1050 1.41 -15.53 32.54
C ASP A 1050 1.61 -15.90 31.06
N GLY A 1051 2.66 -16.66 30.78
CA GLY A 1051 3.02 -17.12 29.45
C GLY A 1051 3.22 -18.64 29.37
N PRO A 1052 3.64 -19.15 28.20
CA PRO A 1052 4.09 -20.53 28.04
C PRO A 1052 5.19 -20.90 29.03
N VAL A 1053 6.07 -19.94 29.34
CA VAL A 1053 7.00 -20.03 30.48
C VAL A 1053 6.40 -19.23 31.65
N PRO A 1054 6.29 -19.83 32.84
CA PRO A 1054 5.80 -19.12 34.02
C PRO A 1054 6.77 -18.01 34.43
N SER A 1055 6.24 -16.92 34.98
CA SER A 1055 7.04 -15.81 35.54
C SER A 1055 7.98 -16.28 36.66
N THR A 1056 7.65 -17.39 37.31
CA THR A 1056 8.57 -18.16 38.17
C THR A 1056 8.87 -19.52 37.51
N TRP A 1057 10.11 -19.74 37.09
CA TRP A 1057 10.53 -20.99 36.47
C TRP A 1057 11.69 -21.64 37.25
N THR A 1058 11.87 -22.95 37.06
CA THR A 1058 12.82 -23.77 37.82
C THR A 1058 13.60 -24.71 36.92
N PHE A 1059 14.86 -25.02 37.23
CA PHE A 1059 15.64 -26.03 36.50
C PHE A 1059 16.68 -26.70 37.40
N THR A 1060 17.22 -27.85 36.97
CA THR A 1060 18.22 -28.64 37.70
C THR A 1060 19.56 -28.60 36.97
N VAL A 1061 20.60 -28.20 37.71
CA VAL A 1061 22.00 -28.15 37.22
C VAL A 1061 22.60 -29.55 37.23
N THR A 1062 23.30 -29.90 36.16
CA THR A 1062 23.91 -31.21 35.94
C THR A 1062 24.89 -31.56 37.06
N ASN A 1063 24.81 -32.79 37.57
CA ASN A 1063 25.85 -33.34 38.44
C ASN A 1063 27.09 -33.64 37.59
N ASP A 1064 28.21 -33.01 37.92
CA ASP A 1064 29.51 -33.44 37.41
C ASP A 1064 29.95 -34.72 38.13
N ASN A 1065 29.98 -35.83 37.39
CA ASN A 1065 30.43 -37.14 37.86
C ASN A 1065 31.73 -37.58 37.13
N VAL A 1066 32.39 -36.68 36.39
CA VAL A 1066 33.60 -37.00 35.64
C VAL A 1066 34.79 -36.68 36.54
N PRO A 1067 35.66 -37.65 36.87
CA PRO A 1067 36.79 -37.34 37.71
C PRO A 1067 37.91 -36.60 36.98
N PRO A 1068 38.67 -35.72 37.67
CA PRO A 1068 39.72 -34.94 37.04
C PRO A 1068 40.84 -35.87 36.57
N ASN A 1069 41.43 -35.58 35.41
CA ASN A 1069 42.65 -36.23 34.94
C ASN A 1069 43.86 -35.30 35.16
N ALA A 1070 45.07 -35.87 35.19
CA ALA A 1070 46.29 -35.08 35.35
C ALA A 1070 47.45 -35.64 34.55
N VAL A 1071 48.36 -34.78 34.12
CA VAL A 1071 49.64 -35.14 33.50
C VAL A 1071 50.77 -34.62 34.38
N ILE A 1072 51.74 -35.49 34.70
CA ILE A 1072 52.94 -35.14 35.48
C ILE A 1072 54.15 -35.13 34.55
N GLY A 1073 54.94 -34.05 34.57
CA GLY A 1073 56.16 -33.89 33.77
C GLY A 1073 57.29 -33.20 34.54
N ILE A 1074 58.47 -33.12 33.92
CA ILE A 1074 59.61 -32.29 34.39
C ILE A 1074 59.70 -31.03 33.54
N GLU A 1075 59.97 -29.90 34.19
CA GLU A 1075 60.27 -28.64 33.51
C GLU A 1075 61.45 -28.80 32.54
N GLY A 1076 61.20 -28.57 31.24
CA GLY A 1076 62.17 -28.81 30.16
C GLY A 1076 62.03 -30.16 29.44
N GLY A 1077 61.14 -31.05 29.89
CA GLY A 1077 60.62 -32.20 29.13
C GLY A 1077 61.54 -33.43 29.01
N GLN A 1078 62.75 -33.41 29.56
CA GLN A 1078 63.66 -34.56 29.57
C GLN A 1078 63.51 -35.36 30.88
N LEU A 1079 63.54 -36.70 30.80
CA LEU A 1079 63.42 -37.61 31.95
C LEU A 1079 64.75 -38.28 32.35
N VAL A 1080 65.83 -37.97 31.62
CA VAL A 1080 67.20 -38.43 31.88
C VAL A 1080 68.13 -37.23 31.79
N ASN A 1081 69.16 -37.19 32.65
CA ASN A 1081 70.01 -36.02 32.85
C ASN A 1081 69.24 -34.77 33.28
N VAL A 1082 68.24 -34.94 34.16
CA VAL A 1082 67.45 -33.83 34.68
C VAL A 1082 68.33 -32.90 35.52
N PRO A 1083 68.34 -31.58 35.27
CA PRO A 1083 69.02 -30.64 36.14
C PRO A 1083 68.53 -30.77 37.57
N VAL A 1084 69.44 -30.74 38.54
CA VAL A 1084 69.09 -30.91 39.97
C VAL A 1084 68.13 -29.83 40.49
N THR A 1085 67.98 -28.72 39.77
CA THR A 1085 67.07 -27.60 40.07
C THR A 1085 65.72 -27.65 39.32
N ALA A 1086 65.53 -28.61 38.39
CA ALA A 1086 64.30 -28.69 37.60
C ALA A 1086 63.11 -29.14 38.45
N GLN A 1087 61.90 -28.64 38.14
CA GLN A 1087 60.69 -28.92 38.93
C GLN A 1087 59.80 -29.97 38.27
N VAL A 1088 59.09 -30.73 39.10
CA VAL A 1088 57.94 -31.53 38.66
C VAL A 1088 56.75 -30.61 38.44
N VAL A 1089 56.12 -30.67 37.27
CA VAL A 1089 54.92 -29.91 36.91
C VAL A 1089 53.76 -30.87 36.74
N ILE A 1090 52.65 -30.58 37.38
CA ILE A 1090 51.38 -31.32 37.28
C ILE A 1090 50.37 -30.40 36.61
N THR A 1091 49.73 -30.87 35.55
CA THR A 1091 48.67 -30.15 34.86
C THR A 1091 47.40 -30.99 34.88
N PHE A 1092 46.35 -30.47 35.50
CA PHE A 1092 45.03 -31.12 35.58
C PHE A 1092 44.17 -30.74 34.38
N THR A 1093 43.23 -31.61 33.99
CA THR A 1093 42.26 -31.30 32.92
C THR A 1093 41.26 -30.23 33.33
N GLU A 1094 41.13 -29.96 34.62
CA GLU A 1094 40.22 -28.99 35.23
C GLU A 1094 40.74 -28.56 36.62
N PRO A 1095 40.22 -27.45 37.20
CA PRO A 1095 40.58 -27.01 38.55
C PRO A 1095 40.33 -28.06 39.64
N VAL A 1096 41.30 -28.25 40.53
CA VAL A 1096 41.17 -29.18 41.67
C VAL A 1096 41.26 -28.48 43.02
N ARG A 1097 40.66 -29.08 44.05
CA ARG A 1097 40.82 -28.66 45.45
C ARG A 1097 42.26 -28.88 45.87
N THR A 1098 43.01 -27.81 45.96
CA THR A 1098 44.46 -27.84 46.23
C THR A 1098 44.80 -28.56 47.54
N GLU A 1099 43.91 -28.47 48.54
CA GLU A 1099 44.00 -29.12 49.85
C GLU A 1099 43.70 -30.63 49.83
N ALA A 1100 43.03 -31.13 48.78
CA ALA A 1100 42.71 -32.54 48.60
C ALA A 1100 43.74 -33.30 47.75
N THR A 1101 44.82 -32.62 47.35
CA THR A 1101 45.90 -33.20 46.55
C THR A 1101 46.96 -33.85 47.44
N ALA A 1102 47.18 -35.16 47.28
CA ALA A 1102 48.20 -35.91 48.01
C ALA A 1102 49.27 -36.43 47.07
N TYR A 1103 50.55 -36.28 47.42
CA TYR A 1103 51.68 -36.72 46.61
C TYR A 1103 52.83 -37.28 47.47
N SER A 1104 53.73 -38.02 46.85
CA SER A 1104 55.02 -38.45 47.43
C SER A 1104 56.12 -38.42 46.38
N ILE A 1105 57.37 -38.46 46.82
CA ILE A 1105 58.53 -38.62 45.94
C ILE A 1105 59.53 -39.57 46.61
N GLU A 1106 60.10 -40.49 45.84
CA GLU A 1106 61.11 -41.45 46.30
C GLU A 1106 62.37 -41.42 45.41
N PRO A 1107 63.58 -41.32 45.96
CA PRO A 1107 63.89 -41.14 47.38
C PRO A 1107 63.37 -39.80 47.93
N PRO A 1108 63.00 -39.75 49.23
CA PRO A 1108 62.25 -38.62 49.79
C PRO A 1108 63.07 -37.32 49.80
N ILE A 1109 62.49 -36.26 49.24
CA ILE A 1109 63.01 -34.90 49.30
C ILE A 1109 61.95 -33.96 49.89
N THR A 1110 62.40 -32.96 50.65
CA THR A 1110 61.50 -31.96 51.24
C THR A 1110 61.06 -30.97 50.17
N GLY A 1111 59.74 -30.80 50.02
CA GLY A 1111 59.16 -29.84 49.08
C GLY A 1111 57.66 -29.67 49.25
N PHE A 1112 57.07 -28.70 48.54
CA PHE A 1112 55.63 -28.38 48.53
C PHE A 1112 55.15 -28.06 47.11
N LEU A 1113 53.86 -28.25 46.83
CA LEU A 1113 53.24 -27.82 45.58
C LEU A 1113 52.91 -26.33 45.63
N LEU A 1114 53.35 -25.59 44.61
CA LEU A 1114 52.95 -24.21 44.35
C LEU A 1114 51.97 -24.20 43.18
N TRP A 1115 50.77 -23.68 43.41
CA TRP A 1115 49.67 -23.68 42.46
C TRP A 1115 49.59 -22.38 41.65
N ASP A 1116 49.03 -22.46 40.45
CA ASP A 1116 48.53 -21.30 39.71
C ASP A 1116 47.21 -20.77 40.30
N VAL A 1117 46.77 -19.60 39.81
CA VAL A 1117 45.60 -18.90 40.34
C VAL A 1117 44.27 -19.63 40.09
N GLU A 1118 44.23 -20.48 39.06
CA GLU A 1118 43.05 -21.26 38.68
C GLU A 1118 43.01 -22.65 39.34
N GLY A 1119 44.08 -23.06 40.05
CA GLY A 1119 44.14 -24.37 40.72
C GLY A 1119 44.27 -25.55 39.76
N GLN A 1120 44.74 -25.32 38.53
CA GLN A 1120 44.83 -26.31 37.45
C GLN A 1120 46.27 -26.76 37.18
N ILE A 1121 47.27 -25.97 37.58
CA ILE A 1121 48.70 -26.31 37.42
C ILE A 1121 49.40 -26.23 38.77
N ALA A 1122 50.07 -27.32 39.17
CA ALA A 1122 50.90 -27.39 40.37
C ALA A 1122 52.37 -27.62 40.01
N ARG A 1123 53.27 -26.87 40.65
CA ARG A 1123 54.73 -27.03 40.51
C ARG A 1123 55.35 -27.45 41.83
N PHE A 1124 56.00 -28.61 41.86
CA PHE A 1124 56.67 -29.11 43.06
C PHE A 1124 57.96 -28.33 43.30
N ARG A 1125 57.97 -27.50 44.34
CA ARG A 1125 59.13 -26.75 44.81
C ARG A 1125 59.86 -27.57 45.86
N HIS A 1126 61.12 -27.89 45.63
CA HIS A 1126 61.96 -28.70 46.50
C HIS A 1126 63.38 -28.12 46.60
N ALA A 1127 64.19 -28.63 47.54
CA ALA A 1127 65.64 -28.41 47.52
C ALA A 1127 66.30 -29.15 46.35
N ASP A 1128 67.48 -28.76 45.87
CA ASP A 1128 68.13 -29.43 44.73
C ASP A 1128 68.18 -30.96 44.90
N PHE A 1129 67.77 -31.69 43.87
CA PHE A 1129 67.89 -33.15 43.85
C PHE A 1129 69.36 -33.57 43.98
N GLN A 1130 69.62 -34.76 44.52
CA GLN A 1130 70.95 -35.35 44.37
C GLN A 1130 71.15 -35.74 42.90
N GLY A 1131 72.35 -35.57 42.36
CA GLY A 1131 72.65 -36.00 40.99
C GLY A 1131 72.95 -37.49 40.88
N GLU A 1132 72.81 -38.03 39.67
CA GLU A 1132 72.89 -39.48 39.37
C GLU A 1132 71.90 -40.35 40.15
N GLU A 1133 70.82 -39.75 40.66
CA GLU A 1133 69.80 -40.46 41.40
C GLU A 1133 68.48 -40.47 40.62
N THR A 1134 67.78 -41.60 40.67
CA THR A 1134 66.48 -41.75 40.03
C THR A 1134 65.40 -41.45 41.05
N TYR A 1135 64.57 -40.45 40.75
CA TYR A 1135 63.42 -40.06 41.55
C TYR A 1135 62.13 -40.50 40.88
N THR A 1136 61.18 -41.01 41.66
CA THR A 1136 59.81 -41.26 41.25
C THR A 1136 58.88 -40.35 42.05
N PHE A 1137 58.24 -39.39 41.39
CA PHE A 1137 57.18 -38.56 41.95
C PHE A 1137 55.83 -39.21 41.69
N THR A 1138 55.02 -39.43 42.73
CA THR A 1138 53.68 -40.02 42.62
C THR A 1138 52.62 -39.06 43.15
N LEU A 1139 51.64 -38.75 42.32
CA LEU A 1139 50.39 -38.09 42.70
C LEU A 1139 49.38 -39.17 43.10
N HIS A 1140 49.01 -39.23 44.38
CA HIS A 1140 48.12 -40.26 44.94
C HIS A 1140 46.66 -39.93 44.75
N THR A 1141 46.28 -38.69 45.06
CA THR A 1141 44.89 -38.23 44.96
C THR A 1141 44.88 -36.78 44.51
N ALA A 1142 43.84 -36.42 43.77
CA ALA A 1142 43.36 -35.06 43.63
C ALA A 1142 41.82 -35.13 43.58
N GLN A 1143 41.14 -34.08 43.98
CA GLN A 1143 39.69 -34.00 43.95
C GLN A 1143 39.31 -32.74 43.21
N ASP A 1144 38.42 -32.84 42.22
CA ASP A 1144 37.88 -31.65 41.56
C ASP A 1144 36.99 -30.83 42.53
N LEU A 1145 36.48 -29.71 42.06
CA LEU A 1145 35.58 -28.88 42.85
C LEU A 1145 34.22 -29.57 43.10
N ALA A 1146 33.79 -30.48 42.21
CA ALA A 1146 32.55 -31.27 42.29
C ALA A 1146 32.64 -32.45 43.29
N GLY A 1147 33.83 -32.80 43.76
CA GLY A 1147 34.07 -33.88 44.72
C GLY A 1147 34.50 -35.22 44.10
N ASN A 1148 34.71 -35.30 42.79
CA ASN A 1148 35.18 -36.54 42.15
C ASN A 1148 36.69 -36.68 42.33
N LEU A 1149 37.12 -37.92 42.59
CA LEU A 1149 38.53 -38.24 42.86
C LEU A 1149 39.24 -38.65 41.58
N LEU A 1150 40.45 -38.13 41.36
CA LEU A 1150 41.40 -38.55 40.33
C LEU A 1150 41.37 -40.09 40.16
N VAL A 1151 41.09 -40.53 38.93
CA VAL A 1151 40.69 -41.92 38.62
C VAL A 1151 41.73 -42.92 39.13
N GLU A 1152 43.03 -42.66 38.92
CA GLU A 1152 44.13 -43.47 39.43
C GLU A 1152 45.36 -42.61 39.77
N PRO A 1153 46.21 -43.04 40.73
CA PRO A 1153 47.48 -42.40 41.00
C PRO A 1153 48.39 -42.34 39.78
N LEU A 1154 49.05 -41.21 39.56
CA LEU A 1154 50.01 -41.01 38.48
C LEU A 1154 51.43 -40.96 39.02
N ALA A 1155 52.38 -41.59 38.34
CA ALA A 1155 53.79 -41.56 38.74
C ALA A 1155 54.70 -41.14 37.57
N LEU A 1156 55.67 -40.29 37.88
CA LEU A 1156 56.71 -39.85 36.97
C LEU A 1156 58.07 -40.27 37.52
N THR A 1157 58.85 -41.01 36.73
CA THR A 1157 60.22 -41.40 37.10
C THR A 1157 61.22 -40.69 36.21
N PHE A 1158 62.24 -40.09 36.81
CA PHE A 1158 63.30 -39.36 36.11
C PHE A 1158 64.65 -39.52 36.82
N THR A 1159 65.75 -39.39 36.06
CA THR A 1159 67.12 -39.51 36.60
C THR A 1159 67.87 -38.19 36.44
N THR A 1160 68.48 -37.72 37.52
CA THR A 1160 69.19 -36.44 37.58
C THR A 1160 70.62 -36.54 37.07
N GLN A 1161 71.15 -35.42 36.56
CA GLN A 1161 72.50 -35.34 35.99
C GLN A 1161 73.64 -35.51 37.03
N GLU A 1162 74.83 -35.92 36.58
CA GLU A 1162 76.05 -36.10 37.40
C GLU A 1162 76.56 -34.77 38.03
N VAL A 1163 76.81 -34.77 39.35
CA VAL A 1163 77.30 -33.57 40.08
C VAL A 1163 78.83 -33.58 40.23
N ASN A 1164 79.57 -33.05 39.26
CA ASN A 1164 81.01 -32.77 39.42
C ASN A 1164 81.27 -31.36 40.00
N ARG A 1165 82.04 -31.27 41.10
CA ARG A 1165 82.38 -30.01 41.80
C ARG A 1165 83.45 -29.16 41.06
N ILE A 1166 83.05 -27.93 40.74
CA ILE A 1166 83.77 -26.63 40.71
C ILE A 1166 84.91 -26.42 39.69
N TYR A 1167 84.68 -25.49 38.77
CA TYR A 1167 85.65 -24.45 38.39
C TYR A 1167 85.03 -23.05 38.63
N LEU A 1168 85.73 -22.20 39.40
CA LEU A 1168 85.59 -20.74 39.47
C LEU A 1168 86.96 -20.16 39.01
N PRO A 1169 87.11 -18.88 38.60
CA PRO A 1169 86.15 -17.88 38.11
C PRO A 1169 86.63 -17.21 36.79
N LEU A 1170 85.77 -16.44 36.11
CA LEU A 1170 86.24 -15.20 35.48
C LEU A 1170 85.16 -14.11 35.56
N ILE A 1171 85.51 -13.08 36.32
CA ILE A 1171 84.78 -11.82 36.51
C ILE A 1171 84.82 -11.02 35.22
N LEU A 1172 83.66 -10.55 34.74
CA LEU A 1172 83.53 -9.19 34.20
C LEU A 1172 82.16 -8.62 34.58
N ARG A 1173 82.23 -7.40 35.11
CA ARG A 1173 81.17 -6.58 35.69
C ARG A 1173 80.28 -5.94 34.63
N ASN A 1174 79.00 -5.76 34.96
CA ASN A 1174 78.33 -4.45 35.16
C ASN A 1174 76.81 -4.71 35.24
N ASN A 1175 76.20 -4.50 36.41
CA ASN A 1175 75.37 -3.33 36.77
C ASN A 1175 74.09 -3.31 35.92
N GLU A 1176 72.91 -3.68 36.41
CA GLU A 1176 72.08 -3.16 37.51
C GLU A 1176 70.72 -2.83 36.89
N GLU A 1177 69.70 -3.04 37.70
CA GLU A 1177 68.27 -2.99 37.42
C GLU A 1177 67.72 -1.56 37.21
N TRP A 1178 66.42 -1.53 36.90
CA TRP A 1178 65.38 -0.60 37.40
C TRP A 1178 64.75 0.44 36.45
N LEU A 1179 63.41 0.38 36.49
CA LEU A 1179 62.42 1.47 36.55
C LEU A 1179 62.21 2.31 35.28
N ALA A 1180 61.02 2.22 34.67
CA ALA A 1180 59.81 2.95 35.05
C ALA A 1180 59.92 4.46 34.83
N HIS A 1181 59.15 4.94 33.84
CA HIS A 1181 58.46 6.25 33.65
C HIS A 1181 59.28 7.55 33.91
N PRO A 1182 59.08 8.68 33.19
CA PRO A 1182 57.75 9.24 32.87
C PRO A 1182 57.63 10.09 31.58
N THR A 1183 56.43 10.63 31.41
CA THR A 1183 55.95 11.76 30.58
C THR A 1183 56.95 12.89 30.26
N VAL A 1184 56.90 13.42 29.03
CA VAL A 1184 56.38 14.77 28.63
C VAL A 1184 56.81 15.09 27.17
N GLU A 1185 55.86 15.71 26.46
CA GLU A 1185 55.82 16.40 25.16
C GLU A 1185 57.13 16.92 24.48
N LEU A 1186 57.18 16.84 23.14
CA LEU A 1186 56.99 17.98 22.19
C LEU A 1186 57.61 17.70 20.81
N GLY A 1187 56.78 17.72 19.76
CA GLY A 1187 57.09 18.36 18.47
C GLY A 1187 58.04 17.68 17.46
N PRO A 1188 58.05 18.15 16.19
CA PRO A 1188 57.79 17.30 15.02
C PRO A 1188 58.96 17.16 14.04
N ARG A 1189 58.89 16.18 13.12
CA ARG A 1189 59.02 16.35 11.65
C ARG A 1189 59.27 15.04 10.89
N SER A 1190 58.61 14.96 9.72
CA SER A 1190 58.99 14.30 8.44
C SER A 1190 59.35 12.81 8.50
N GLU A 1191 58.76 11.91 7.70
CA GLU A 1191 58.09 11.97 6.39
C GLU A 1191 57.05 10.85 6.32
#